data_AF-A0A0Q4J783-F1
#
_entry.id   AF-A0A0Q4J783-F1
#
_cell.length_a   1.000
_cell.length_b   1.000
_cell.length_c   1.000
_cell.angle_alpha   90.00
_cell.angle_beta   90.00
_cell.angle_gamma   90.00
#
_symmetry.space_group_name_H-M   'P 1'
#
loop_
_entity.id
_entity.type
_entity.pdbx_description
1 polymer ?
#
loop_
_entity_poly.entity_id
_entity_poly.type
_entity_poly.pdbx_seq_one_letter_code
_entity_poly.pdbx_strand_id
1 'polypeptide(L)'
;MPRIPQYGGPTAGPVQTTSARFRPADNNGGAAAGVARGLQQLGRVGADAAMVQAKINDDLARTNADNLYLNASTAANGAVNDLKSKMGKGALDYRPDAGKAVEDALNATLAQADPHTRRYLEPQLARLRMSADSEMASYAVQQGRVYQQETGKAKVENSFQMAVATDDPAKRAGFIQEVRDQTRANLEMAGLNDPDIIENEERKAVSTAHTAIAGRYMAAKDYDLADAYYQANRGNMTVGDQASLSASLAGPMMKRWAETQFTALTSLPSIGAEPGKGGSGNPVADGGAAIKGLFPGAVITSTYRAPDHPLSKANPKSWHTKSHAAVDVKPIAGMSFDQYVKQVEGAGYTVLEAINEVGAGRSKHATGDHWHIVLGKGGGGPAPSAKRWDLEATTQSIYARAEKEGWSPEQRDAVLDVAKGHIGLADQMRQRKEEDASDAALKWVLTKGDSFTDLSQMPASIRNSLSPEAQTTFTTRAKANSTGGGVKSDSIYAMRLHAIQHGKPDEFLNLDLTEYVNKVTSAELDAAVTDQARLRGPGGDKILQSRSAVSTAIGVYTDRDPAMAKLLDKKKEPAAFARVAQDMERYITSITGGKREPTGAEMDAAWRRAIMPVATPGGWFGSKKDVPRFKVDGTYQVTVPIAVRERIIRTWRDKHGGQMPPDGVIGDLYIQGKGRPGFWE
;
A
#
# COMPACT_ATOMS: atom_id res chain seq x y z
N MET A 1 -22.05 -29.78 -3.32
CA MET A 1 -21.97 -30.16 -4.75
C MET A 1 -22.15 -31.67 -4.85
N PRO A 2 -23.18 -32.20 -5.52
CA PRO A 2 -23.40 -33.64 -5.62
C PRO A 2 -22.41 -34.25 -6.61
N ARG A 3 -21.84 -35.41 -6.26
CA ARG A 3 -20.92 -36.18 -7.13
C ARG A 3 -21.73 -36.96 -8.17
N ILE A 4 -21.36 -36.80 -9.44
CA ILE A 4 -21.94 -37.55 -10.56
C ILE A 4 -21.35 -38.98 -10.57
N PRO A 5 -22.15 -40.05 -10.73
CA PRO A 5 -21.64 -41.41 -10.87
C PRO A 5 -21.02 -41.63 -12.26
N GLN A 6 -19.83 -42.22 -12.31
CA GLN A 6 -19.23 -42.75 -13.54
C GLN A 6 -19.77 -44.16 -13.80
N TYR A 7 -20.39 -44.37 -14.97
CA TYR A 7 -20.72 -45.71 -15.45
C TYR A 7 -19.53 -46.28 -16.23
N GLY A 8 -19.06 -47.46 -15.81
CA GLY A 8 -18.03 -48.22 -16.52
C GLY A 8 -18.56 -48.76 -17.85
N GLY A 9 -17.73 -48.69 -18.89
CA GLY A 9 -18.07 -49.18 -20.23
C GLY A 9 -18.13 -50.72 -20.30
N PRO A 10 -18.95 -51.28 -21.20
CA PRO A 10 -19.08 -52.73 -21.35
C PRO A 10 -17.88 -53.34 -22.07
N THR A 11 -17.19 -54.28 -21.41
CA THR A 11 -16.23 -55.20 -22.01
C THR A 11 -16.96 -56.42 -22.57
N ALA A 12 -17.05 -56.52 -23.89
CA ALA A 12 -17.46 -57.76 -24.57
C ALA A 12 -16.22 -58.62 -24.85
N GLY A 13 -16.17 -59.82 -24.25
CA GLY A 13 -15.12 -60.81 -24.51
C GLY A 13 -15.33 -61.55 -25.84
N PRO A 14 -14.30 -62.24 -26.37
CA PRO A 14 -14.36 -62.93 -27.65
C PRO A 14 -15.26 -64.17 -27.58
N VAL A 15 -16.19 -64.26 -28.53
CA VAL A 15 -17.04 -65.44 -28.77
C VAL A 15 -16.23 -66.51 -29.51
N GLN A 16 -16.10 -67.70 -28.90
CA GLN A 16 -15.49 -68.87 -29.55
C GLN A 16 -16.39 -69.38 -30.68
N THR A 17 -15.84 -69.53 -31.89
CA THR A 17 -16.52 -70.20 -33.00
C THR A 17 -16.50 -71.71 -32.79
N THR A 18 -17.70 -72.30 -32.88
CA THR A 18 -17.97 -73.70 -32.62
C THR A 18 -17.42 -74.58 -33.75
N SER A 19 -16.59 -75.55 -33.41
CA SER A 19 -16.04 -76.56 -34.31
C SER A 19 -17.09 -77.62 -34.66
N ALA A 20 -17.74 -77.45 -35.82
CA ALA A 20 -18.62 -78.46 -36.39
C ALA A 20 -17.79 -79.58 -37.06
N ARG A 21 -17.84 -80.76 -36.44
CA ARG A 21 -17.28 -82.03 -36.91
C ARG A 21 -17.99 -82.50 -38.19
N PHE A 22 -17.28 -82.62 -39.30
CA PHE A 22 -17.71 -83.47 -40.41
C PHE A 22 -17.34 -84.93 -40.12
N ARG A 23 -18.34 -85.80 -40.08
CA ARG A 23 -18.16 -87.26 -40.10
C ARG A 23 -18.02 -87.74 -41.56
N PRO A 24 -17.16 -88.73 -41.83
CA PRO A 24 -17.06 -89.34 -43.16
C PRO A 24 -18.28 -90.25 -43.40
N ALA A 25 -18.84 -90.18 -44.60
CA ALA A 25 -19.78 -91.17 -45.08
C ALA A 25 -19.00 -92.40 -45.57
N ASP A 26 -19.32 -93.53 -44.97
CA ASP A 26 -18.99 -94.88 -45.43
C ASP A 26 -19.71 -95.16 -46.75
N ASN A 27 -19.00 -95.76 -47.71
CA ASN A 27 -19.59 -96.62 -48.73
C ASN A 27 -18.51 -97.58 -49.24
N ASN A 28 -18.34 -98.67 -48.49
CA ASN A 28 -17.75 -99.91 -48.95
C ASN A 28 -18.46 -100.46 -50.20
N GLY A 29 -17.69 -100.79 -51.24
CA GLY A 29 -18.01 -101.92 -52.12
C GLY A 29 -17.81 -101.73 -53.63
N GLY A 30 -16.72 -102.27 -54.14
CA GLY A 30 -16.78 -103.10 -55.37
C GLY A 30 -16.45 -102.43 -56.70
N ALA A 31 -15.23 -102.71 -57.18
CA ALA A 31 -14.77 -102.49 -58.53
C ALA A 31 -15.60 -103.27 -59.58
N ALA A 32 -15.85 -102.66 -60.74
CA ALA A 32 -15.98 -103.29 -62.09
C ALA A 32 -17.13 -102.80 -63.02
N ALA A 33 -17.93 -101.76 -62.73
CA ALA A 33 -19.08 -101.44 -63.60
C ALA A 33 -19.29 -99.95 -64.00
N GLY A 34 -18.24 -99.12 -64.04
CA GLY A 34 -18.38 -97.68 -64.37
C GLY A 34 -17.41 -97.08 -65.39
N VAL A 35 -16.50 -97.87 -65.98
CA VAL A 35 -15.39 -97.31 -66.79
C VAL A 35 -15.81 -96.91 -68.22
N ALA A 36 -16.99 -97.31 -68.71
CA ALA A 36 -17.43 -96.98 -70.08
C ALA A 36 -18.32 -95.72 -70.20
N ARG A 37 -18.64 -95.01 -69.10
CA ARG A 37 -19.28 -93.67 -69.15
C ARG A 37 -18.38 -92.52 -68.68
N GLY A 38 -17.13 -92.79 -68.28
CA GLY A 38 -16.20 -91.79 -67.74
C GLY A 38 -15.54 -90.87 -68.77
N LEU A 39 -15.46 -91.25 -70.05
CA LEU A 39 -14.67 -90.51 -71.05
C LEU A 39 -15.43 -89.42 -71.82
N GLN A 40 -16.77 -89.46 -71.87
CA GLN A 40 -17.56 -88.30 -72.34
C GLN A 40 -17.90 -87.29 -71.22
N GLN A 41 -17.77 -87.69 -69.95
CA GLN A 41 -17.84 -86.76 -68.82
C GLN A 41 -16.51 -86.05 -68.53
N LEU A 42 -15.34 -86.61 -68.90
CA LEU A 42 -14.05 -85.95 -68.70
C LEU A 42 -13.87 -84.62 -69.47
N GLY A 43 -14.50 -84.47 -70.64
CA GLY A 43 -14.55 -83.19 -71.36
C GLY A 43 -15.47 -82.14 -70.73
N ARG A 44 -16.53 -82.57 -70.01
CA ARG A 44 -17.39 -81.68 -69.20
C ARG A 44 -16.79 -81.39 -67.83
N VAL A 45 -16.09 -82.34 -67.21
CA VAL A 45 -15.38 -82.16 -65.93
C VAL A 45 -14.21 -81.18 -66.06
N GLY A 46 -13.53 -81.10 -67.21
CA GLY A 46 -12.52 -80.08 -67.46
C GLY A 46 -13.10 -78.65 -67.58
N ALA A 47 -14.24 -78.51 -68.27
CA ALA A 47 -14.97 -77.25 -68.36
C ALA A 47 -15.60 -76.84 -67.03
N ASP A 48 -16.17 -77.79 -66.29
CA ASP A 48 -16.75 -77.59 -64.96
C ASP A 48 -15.66 -77.27 -63.92
N ALA A 49 -14.48 -77.90 -64.00
CA ALA A 49 -13.34 -77.58 -63.13
C ALA A 49 -12.79 -76.18 -63.42
N ALA A 50 -12.71 -75.77 -64.70
CA ALA A 50 -12.30 -74.42 -65.07
C ALA A 50 -13.32 -73.36 -64.58
N MET A 51 -14.62 -73.63 -64.68
CA MET A 51 -15.67 -72.75 -64.14
C MET A 51 -15.66 -72.69 -62.60
N VAL A 52 -15.47 -73.82 -61.93
CA VAL A 52 -15.37 -73.88 -60.46
C VAL A 52 -14.11 -73.15 -59.99
N GLN A 53 -12.97 -73.33 -60.64
CA GLN A 53 -11.74 -72.62 -60.31
C GLN A 53 -11.87 -71.11 -60.57
N ALA A 54 -12.51 -70.72 -61.68
CA ALA A 54 -12.80 -69.32 -61.96
C ALA A 54 -13.70 -68.70 -60.89
N LYS A 55 -14.72 -69.44 -60.43
CA LYS A 55 -15.59 -69.03 -59.33
C LYS A 55 -14.85 -68.91 -58.00
N ILE A 56 -14.01 -69.88 -57.65
CA ILE A 56 -13.17 -69.82 -56.44
C ILE A 56 -12.24 -68.61 -56.48
N ASN A 57 -11.59 -68.35 -57.63
CA ASN A 57 -10.72 -67.19 -57.80
C ASN A 57 -11.52 -65.87 -57.69
N ASP A 58 -12.76 -65.84 -58.18
CA ASP A 58 -13.65 -64.68 -58.05
C ASP A 58 -14.08 -64.44 -56.60
N ASP A 59 -14.51 -65.49 -55.89
CA ASP A 59 -14.91 -65.43 -54.48
C ASP A 59 -13.72 -65.02 -53.58
N LEU A 60 -12.52 -65.53 -53.87
CA LEU A 60 -11.30 -65.15 -53.18
C LEU A 60 -10.94 -63.67 -53.42
N ALA A 61 -11.05 -63.20 -54.67
CA ALA A 61 -10.79 -61.81 -55.01
C ALA A 61 -11.79 -60.85 -54.34
N ARG A 62 -13.07 -61.23 -54.25
CA ARG A 62 -14.07 -60.45 -53.47
C ARG A 62 -13.73 -60.40 -52.00
N THR A 63 -13.39 -61.55 -51.41
CA THR A 63 -13.01 -61.62 -49.98
C THR A 63 -11.76 -60.80 -49.68
N ASN A 64 -10.76 -60.84 -50.57
CA ASN A 64 -9.55 -60.03 -50.46
C ASN A 64 -9.86 -58.54 -50.63
N ALA A 65 -10.75 -58.17 -51.55
CA ALA A 65 -11.20 -56.79 -51.71
C ALA A 65 -11.87 -56.27 -50.44
N ASP A 66 -12.75 -57.06 -49.81
CA ASP A 66 -13.43 -56.67 -48.58
C ASP A 66 -12.44 -56.48 -47.42
N ASN A 67 -11.44 -57.36 -47.28
CA ASN A 67 -10.38 -57.21 -46.27
C ASN A 67 -9.53 -55.95 -46.49
N LEU A 68 -9.11 -55.70 -47.74
CA LEU A 68 -8.36 -54.49 -48.10
C LEU A 68 -9.20 -53.23 -47.87
N TYR A 69 -10.48 -53.27 -48.21
CA TYR A 69 -11.42 -52.18 -47.95
C TYR A 69 -11.55 -51.86 -46.46
N LEU A 70 -11.61 -52.86 -45.57
CA LEU A 70 -11.66 -52.63 -44.12
C LEU A 70 -10.42 -51.89 -43.60
N ASN A 71 -9.24 -52.23 -44.13
CA ASN A 71 -8.00 -51.53 -43.78
C ASN A 71 -8.01 -50.08 -44.26
N ALA A 72 -8.40 -49.85 -45.53
CA ALA A 72 -8.55 -48.49 -46.08
C ALA A 72 -9.56 -47.66 -45.30
N SER A 73 -10.71 -48.25 -44.97
CA SER A 73 -11.78 -47.60 -44.18
C SER A 73 -11.29 -47.20 -42.80
N THR A 74 -10.55 -48.08 -42.11
CA THR A 74 -9.98 -47.76 -40.78
C THR A 74 -9.00 -46.59 -40.85
N ALA A 75 -8.09 -46.59 -41.83
CA ALA A 75 -7.11 -45.53 -42.01
C ALA A 75 -7.74 -44.20 -42.43
N ALA A 76 -8.69 -44.22 -43.39
CA ALA A 76 -9.43 -43.04 -43.81
C ALA A 76 -10.24 -42.43 -42.65
N ASN A 77 -10.92 -43.26 -41.86
CA ASN A 77 -11.64 -42.81 -40.66
C ASN A 77 -10.68 -42.23 -39.61
N GLY A 78 -9.46 -42.77 -39.47
CA GLY A 78 -8.41 -42.19 -38.64
C GLY A 78 -8.09 -40.75 -39.03
N ALA A 79 -7.83 -40.50 -40.31
CA ALA A 79 -7.56 -39.15 -40.82
C ALA A 79 -8.73 -38.17 -40.61
N VAL A 80 -9.97 -38.63 -40.83
CA VAL A 80 -11.19 -37.84 -40.57
C VAL A 80 -11.31 -37.50 -39.07
N ASN A 81 -11.03 -38.46 -38.19
CA ASN A 81 -11.06 -38.26 -36.74
C ASN A 81 -9.96 -37.30 -36.27
N ASP A 82 -8.76 -37.37 -36.87
CA ASP A 82 -7.67 -36.43 -36.58
C ASP A 82 -8.06 -34.99 -36.97
N LEU A 83 -8.74 -34.81 -38.10
CA LEU A 83 -9.33 -33.50 -38.45
C LEU A 83 -10.34 -33.05 -37.40
N LYS A 84 -11.26 -33.94 -36.99
CA LYS A 84 -12.29 -33.65 -35.99
C LYS A 84 -11.76 -33.38 -34.59
N SER A 85 -10.53 -33.80 -34.29
CA SER A 85 -9.86 -33.47 -33.03
C SER A 85 -9.42 -32.00 -32.95
N LYS A 86 -9.43 -31.28 -34.08
CA LYS A 86 -9.04 -29.87 -34.19
C LYS A 86 -10.29 -28.99 -34.31
N MET A 87 -10.20 -27.75 -33.85
CA MET A 87 -11.31 -26.78 -33.89
C MET A 87 -10.92 -25.45 -34.55
N GLY A 88 -11.90 -24.69 -35.00
CA GLY A 88 -11.75 -23.36 -35.58
C GLY A 88 -10.74 -23.34 -36.73
N LYS A 89 -9.82 -22.38 -36.68
CA LYS A 89 -8.75 -22.23 -37.68
C LYS A 89 -7.88 -23.47 -37.81
N GLY A 90 -7.58 -24.15 -36.69
CA GLY A 90 -6.71 -25.33 -36.69
C GLY A 90 -7.29 -26.50 -37.48
N ALA A 91 -8.62 -26.66 -37.50
CA ALA A 91 -9.28 -27.64 -38.35
C ALA A 91 -9.23 -27.25 -39.84
N LEU A 92 -9.45 -25.97 -40.16
CA LEU A 92 -9.41 -25.47 -41.54
C LEU A 92 -8.02 -25.63 -42.14
N ASP A 93 -6.99 -25.26 -41.39
CA ASP A 93 -5.59 -25.34 -41.81
C ASP A 93 -5.13 -26.80 -42.01
N TYR A 94 -5.66 -27.74 -41.21
CA TYR A 94 -5.28 -29.16 -41.27
C TYR A 94 -6.08 -29.98 -42.29
N ARG A 95 -7.18 -29.45 -42.83
CA ARG A 95 -8.02 -30.16 -43.81
C ARG A 95 -7.23 -30.71 -45.01
N PRO A 96 -6.28 -29.98 -45.64
CA PRO A 96 -5.50 -30.52 -46.76
C PRO A 96 -4.67 -31.75 -46.36
N ASP A 97 -4.07 -31.74 -45.17
CA ASP A 97 -3.28 -32.86 -44.66
C ASP A 97 -4.15 -34.10 -44.38
N ALA A 98 -5.33 -33.91 -43.81
CA ALA A 98 -6.31 -34.99 -43.61
C ALA A 98 -6.77 -35.59 -44.94
N GLY A 99 -7.05 -34.74 -45.94
CA GLY A 99 -7.40 -35.19 -47.30
C GLY A 99 -6.29 -36.00 -47.95
N LYS A 100 -5.04 -35.54 -47.84
CA LYS A 100 -3.88 -36.29 -48.30
C LYS A 100 -3.73 -37.64 -47.60
N ALA A 101 -3.93 -37.69 -46.28
CA ALA A 101 -3.86 -38.95 -45.52
C ALA A 101 -4.93 -39.96 -45.96
N VAL A 102 -6.15 -39.49 -46.29
CA VAL A 102 -7.18 -40.33 -46.91
C VAL A 102 -6.71 -40.85 -48.28
N GLU A 103 -6.22 -39.98 -49.16
CA GLU A 103 -5.73 -40.39 -50.48
C GLU A 103 -4.57 -41.39 -50.41
N ASP A 104 -3.60 -41.14 -49.53
CA ASP A 104 -2.46 -42.03 -49.30
C ASP A 104 -2.91 -43.41 -48.81
N ALA A 105 -3.89 -43.47 -47.89
CA ALA A 105 -4.46 -44.72 -47.40
C ALA A 105 -5.18 -45.52 -48.52
N LEU A 106 -5.96 -44.84 -49.36
CA LEU A 106 -6.67 -45.47 -50.49
C LEU A 106 -5.67 -45.99 -51.53
N ASN A 107 -4.67 -45.18 -51.90
CA ASN A 107 -3.65 -45.54 -52.88
C ASN A 107 -2.77 -46.70 -52.39
N ALA A 108 -2.35 -46.67 -51.11
CA ALA A 108 -1.57 -47.75 -50.50
C ALA A 108 -2.35 -49.08 -50.49
N THR A 109 -3.67 -49.02 -50.26
CA THR A 109 -4.53 -50.20 -50.30
C THR A 109 -4.69 -50.73 -51.72
N LEU A 110 -4.92 -49.84 -52.70
CA LEU A 110 -5.06 -50.22 -54.11
C LEU A 110 -3.79 -50.83 -54.71
N ALA A 111 -2.62 -50.41 -54.20
CA ALA A 111 -1.31 -50.96 -54.58
C ALA A 111 -1.10 -52.41 -54.10
N GLN A 112 -1.80 -52.84 -53.04
CA GLN A 112 -1.72 -54.22 -52.51
C GLN A 112 -2.62 -55.21 -53.26
N ALA A 113 -3.61 -54.72 -54.02
CA ALA A 113 -4.57 -55.57 -54.73
C ALA A 113 -4.00 -56.11 -56.05
N ASP A 114 -4.17 -57.40 -56.29
CA ASP A 114 -3.94 -58.01 -57.60
C ASP A 114 -4.99 -57.52 -58.63
N PRO A 115 -4.75 -57.71 -59.95
CA PRO A 115 -5.65 -57.21 -60.99
C PRO A 115 -7.11 -57.68 -60.90
N HIS A 116 -7.38 -58.88 -60.37
CA HIS A 116 -8.73 -59.41 -60.25
C HIS A 116 -9.45 -58.83 -59.04
N THR A 117 -8.77 -58.77 -57.88
CA THR A 117 -9.26 -58.09 -56.66
C THR A 117 -9.56 -56.62 -56.90
N ARG A 118 -8.71 -55.94 -57.69
CA ARG A 118 -8.86 -54.51 -58.02
C ARG A 118 -10.23 -54.16 -58.64
N ARG A 119 -10.80 -55.06 -59.45
CA ARG A 119 -12.14 -54.86 -60.08
C ARG A 119 -13.27 -54.69 -59.07
N TYR A 120 -13.16 -55.37 -57.93
CA TYR A 120 -14.14 -55.28 -56.85
C TYR A 120 -13.83 -54.15 -55.87
N LEU A 121 -12.55 -53.88 -55.64
CA LEU A 121 -12.07 -52.91 -54.64
C LEU A 121 -12.24 -51.45 -55.10
N GLU A 122 -11.92 -51.11 -56.35
CA GLU A 122 -11.95 -49.72 -56.84
C GLU A 122 -13.30 -49.01 -56.61
N PRO A 123 -14.47 -49.61 -56.94
CA PRO A 123 -15.76 -48.97 -56.68
C PRO A 123 -16.08 -48.80 -55.19
N GLN A 124 -15.53 -49.66 -54.32
CA GLN A 124 -15.68 -49.53 -52.87
C GLN A 124 -14.82 -48.37 -52.33
N LEU A 125 -13.56 -48.29 -52.76
CA LEU A 125 -12.63 -47.20 -52.38
C LEU A 125 -13.10 -45.84 -52.89
N ALA A 126 -13.67 -45.77 -54.10
CA ALA A 126 -14.24 -44.52 -54.63
C ALA A 126 -15.40 -44.01 -53.76
N ARG A 127 -16.30 -44.90 -53.31
CA ARG A 127 -17.39 -44.54 -52.39
C ARG A 127 -16.86 -44.10 -51.02
N LEU A 128 -15.85 -44.77 -50.49
CA LEU A 128 -15.18 -44.39 -49.25
C LEU A 128 -14.56 -42.99 -49.35
N ARG A 129 -13.86 -42.70 -50.45
CA ARG A 129 -13.29 -41.37 -50.73
C ARG A 129 -14.36 -40.29 -50.69
N MET A 130 -15.44 -40.47 -51.46
CA MET A 130 -16.55 -39.51 -51.50
C MET A 130 -17.18 -39.30 -50.11
N SER A 131 -17.33 -40.37 -49.33
CA SER A 131 -17.86 -40.28 -47.96
C SER A 131 -16.93 -39.48 -47.05
N ALA A 132 -15.63 -39.81 -47.02
CA ALA A 132 -14.64 -39.11 -46.22
C ALA A 132 -14.52 -37.63 -46.62
N ASP A 133 -14.48 -37.34 -47.91
CA ASP A 133 -14.43 -35.96 -48.43
C ASP A 133 -15.68 -35.16 -48.05
N SER A 134 -16.86 -35.76 -48.17
CA SER A 134 -18.12 -35.11 -47.76
C SER A 134 -18.15 -34.82 -46.26
N GLU A 135 -17.65 -35.74 -45.44
CA GLU A 135 -17.60 -35.58 -43.99
C GLU A 135 -16.59 -34.52 -43.55
N MET A 136 -15.39 -34.54 -44.10
CA MET A 136 -14.37 -33.51 -43.87
C MET A 136 -14.84 -32.12 -44.33
N ALA A 137 -15.51 -32.03 -45.49
CA ALA A 137 -16.05 -30.78 -45.99
C ALA A 137 -17.14 -30.20 -45.09
N SER A 138 -18.10 -31.05 -44.66
CA SER A 138 -19.16 -30.64 -43.73
C SER A 138 -18.58 -30.14 -42.40
N TYR A 139 -17.62 -30.87 -41.83
CA TYR A 139 -16.93 -30.48 -40.61
C TYR A 139 -16.15 -29.16 -40.77
N ALA A 140 -15.43 -28.99 -41.89
CA ALA A 140 -14.69 -27.76 -42.17
C ALA A 140 -15.63 -26.55 -42.29
N VAL A 141 -16.81 -26.68 -42.89
CA VAL A 141 -17.81 -25.60 -42.92
C VAL A 141 -18.28 -25.24 -41.51
N GLN A 142 -18.53 -26.23 -40.65
CA GLN A 142 -18.87 -26.00 -39.25
C GLN A 142 -17.75 -25.26 -38.49
N GLN A 143 -16.50 -25.70 -38.65
CA GLN A 143 -15.34 -25.06 -38.00
C GLN A 143 -15.03 -23.67 -38.59
N GLY A 144 -15.39 -23.42 -39.84
CA GLY A 144 -15.40 -22.08 -40.44
C GLY A 144 -16.25 -21.08 -39.66
N ARG A 145 -17.45 -21.50 -39.26
CA ARG A 145 -18.35 -20.68 -38.43
C ARG A 145 -17.79 -20.46 -37.03
N VAL A 146 -17.21 -21.50 -36.41
CA VAL A 146 -16.54 -21.37 -35.10
C VAL A 146 -15.41 -20.34 -35.17
N TYR A 147 -14.55 -20.44 -36.19
CA TYR A 147 -13.44 -19.50 -36.37
C TYR A 147 -13.91 -18.05 -36.60
N GLN A 148 -14.97 -17.87 -37.40
CA GLN A 148 -15.58 -16.55 -37.60
C GLN A 148 -16.13 -15.96 -36.30
N GLN A 149 -16.79 -16.78 -35.47
CA GLN A 149 -17.29 -16.35 -34.15
C GLN A 149 -16.14 -15.98 -33.19
N GLU A 150 -15.07 -16.77 -33.14
CA GLU A 150 -13.88 -16.48 -32.33
C GLU A 150 -13.21 -15.17 -32.77
N THR A 151 -13.02 -14.99 -34.07
CA THR A 151 -12.46 -13.76 -34.65
C THR A 151 -13.37 -12.55 -34.38
N GLY A 152 -14.67 -12.74 -34.49
CA GLY A 152 -15.66 -11.69 -34.20
C GLY A 152 -15.65 -11.25 -32.74
N LYS A 153 -15.50 -12.20 -31.79
CA LYS A 153 -15.32 -11.87 -30.36
C LYS A 153 -14.02 -11.09 -30.12
N ALA A 154 -12.92 -11.53 -30.75
CA ALA A 154 -11.63 -10.83 -30.62
C ALA A 154 -11.69 -9.40 -31.18
N LYS A 155 -12.44 -9.16 -32.27
CA LYS A 155 -12.66 -7.82 -32.81
C LYS A 155 -13.45 -6.93 -31.85
N VAL A 156 -14.53 -7.42 -31.25
CA VAL A 156 -15.30 -6.68 -30.24
C VAL A 156 -14.38 -6.28 -29.08
N GLU A 157 -13.61 -7.22 -28.55
CA GLU A 157 -12.69 -6.95 -27.43
C GLU A 157 -11.61 -5.92 -27.82
N ASN A 158 -11.04 -6.02 -29.02
CA ASN A 158 -10.04 -5.06 -29.48
C ASN A 158 -10.64 -3.65 -29.63
N SER A 159 -11.77 -3.50 -30.33
CA SER A 159 -12.43 -2.20 -30.47
C SER A 159 -12.86 -1.64 -29.11
N PHE A 160 -13.32 -2.49 -28.19
CA PHE A 160 -13.60 -2.11 -26.81
C PHE A 160 -12.36 -1.54 -26.09
N GLN A 161 -11.23 -2.26 -26.12
CA GLN A 161 -9.99 -1.80 -25.49
C GLN A 161 -9.49 -0.48 -26.11
N MET A 162 -9.60 -0.34 -27.42
CA MET A 162 -9.23 0.88 -28.15
C MET A 162 -10.14 2.07 -27.79
N ALA A 163 -11.44 1.83 -27.60
CA ALA A 163 -12.38 2.85 -27.13
C ALA A 163 -12.04 3.35 -25.71
N VAL A 164 -11.65 2.44 -24.82
CA VAL A 164 -11.22 2.78 -23.45
C VAL A 164 -9.90 3.54 -23.45
N ALA A 165 -8.93 3.11 -24.27
CA ALA A 165 -7.58 3.66 -24.28
C ALA A 165 -7.47 5.05 -24.93
N THR A 166 -8.32 5.37 -25.91
CA THR A 166 -8.21 6.63 -26.64
C THR A 166 -8.76 7.83 -25.86
N ASP A 167 -8.08 8.98 -25.95
CA ASP A 167 -8.54 10.25 -25.37
C ASP A 167 -9.37 11.09 -26.36
N ASP A 168 -9.26 10.80 -27.66
CA ASP A 168 -9.97 11.48 -28.73
C ASP A 168 -11.45 11.02 -28.77
N PRO A 169 -12.42 11.92 -28.49
CA PRO A 169 -13.84 11.57 -28.48
C PRO A 169 -14.35 11.02 -29.82
N ALA A 170 -13.82 11.48 -30.95
CA ALA A 170 -14.25 11.04 -32.28
C ALA A 170 -13.77 9.61 -32.56
N LYS A 171 -12.50 9.31 -32.25
CA LYS A 171 -11.97 7.93 -32.36
C LYS A 171 -12.71 6.97 -31.44
N ARG A 172 -12.99 7.40 -30.20
CA ARG A 172 -13.78 6.63 -29.23
C ARG A 172 -15.15 6.27 -29.77
N ALA A 173 -15.87 7.25 -30.33
CA ALA A 173 -17.17 7.02 -30.95
C ALA A 173 -17.09 6.01 -32.11
N GLY A 174 -16.04 6.11 -32.94
CA GLY A 174 -15.76 5.13 -34.00
C GLY A 174 -15.60 3.70 -33.47
N PHE A 175 -14.76 3.51 -32.44
CA PHE A 175 -14.57 2.19 -31.84
C PHE A 175 -15.83 1.63 -31.14
N ILE A 176 -16.64 2.50 -30.52
CA ILE A 176 -17.93 2.08 -29.94
C ILE A 176 -18.91 1.64 -31.04
N GLN A 177 -18.90 2.31 -32.19
CA GLN A 177 -19.69 1.88 -33.33
C GLN A 177 -19.21 0.53 -33.87
N GLU A 178 -17.90 0.30 -33.96
CA GLU A 178 -17.34 -1.01 -34.33
C GLU A 178 -17.75 -2.13 -33.36
N VAL A 179 -17.78 -1.86 -32.05
CA VAL A 179 -18.29 -2.80 -31.03
C VAL A 179 -19.75 -3.17 -31.32
N ARG A 180 -20.58 -2.18 -31.66
CA ARG A 180 -21.99 -2.40 -32.01
C ARG A 180 -22.13 -3.25 -33.27
N ASP A 181 -21.48 -2.83 -34.36
CA ASP A 181 -21.57 -3.47 -35.67
C ASP A 181 -21.05 -4.92 -35.62
N GLN A 182 -19.93 -5.16 -34.93
CA GLN A 182 -19.37 -6.50 -34.79
C GLN A 182 -20.21 -7.39 -33.85
N THR A 183 -20.84 -6.82 -32.82
CA THR A 183 -21.80 -7.55 -31.97
C THR A 183 -22.99 -8.02 -32.79
N ARG A 184 -23.58 -7.16 -33.63
CA ARG A 184 -24.64 -7.53 -34.56
C ARG A 184 -24.23 -8.67 -35.48
N ALA A 185 -23.09 -8.52 -36.16
CA ALA A 185 -22.59 -9.53 -37.08
C ALA A 185 -22.37 -10.89 -36.36
N ASN A 186 -21.91 -10.88 -35.11
CA ASN A 186 -21.74 -12.09 -34.31
C ASN A 186 -23.09 -12.78 -33.98
N LEU A 187 -24.14 -12.01 -33.69
CA LEU A 187 -25.49 -12.52 -33.41
C LEU A 187 -26.14 -13.10 -34.67
N GLU A 188 -26.02 -12.39 -35.79
CA GLU A 188 -26.51 -12.86 -37.09
C GLU A 188 -25.83 -14.18 -37.50
N MET A 189 -24.51 -14.29 -37.32
CA MET A 189 -23.77 -15.53 -37.54
C MET A 189 -24.20 -16.67 -36.59
N ALA A 190 -24.71 -16.34 -35.41
CA ALA A 190 -25.27 -17.30 -34.46
C ALA A 190 -26.74 -17.67 -34.78
N GLY A 191 -27.35 -17.06 -35.80
CA GLY A 191 -28.75 -17.25 -36.17
C GLY A 191 -29.73 -16.49 -35.27
N LEU A 192 -29.23 -15.55 -34.45
CA LEU A 192 -30.03 -14.71 -33.57
C LEU A 192 -30.41 -13.42 -34.30
N ASN A 193 -31.36 -13.52 -35.23
CA ASN A 193 -31.78 -12.42 -36.13
C ASN A 193 -32.98 -11.61 -35.61
N ASP A 194 -33.44 -11.87 -34.39
CA ASP A 194 -34.54 -11.12 -33.78
C ASP A 194 -34.09 -9.68 -33.48
N PRO A 195 -34.78 -8.65 -34.01
CA PRO A 195 -34.38 -7.25 -33.82
C PRO A 195 -34.26 -6.83 -32.35
N ASP A 196 -35.15 -7.33 -31.47
CA ASP A 196 -35.16 -6.96 -30.06
C ASP A 196 -33.97 -7.59 -29.32
N ILE A 197 -33.59 -8.82 -29.71
CA ILE A 197 -32.40 -9.49 -29.18
C ILE A 197 -31.14 -8.72 -29.61
N ILE A 198 -31.05 -8.35 -30.90
CA ILE A 198 -29.91 -7.59 -31.45
C ILE A 198 -29.79 -6.25 -30.72
N GLU A 199 -30.87 -5.49 -30.59
CA GLU A 199 -30.83 -4.19 -29.92
C GLU A 199 -30.40 -4.31 -28.46
N ASN A 200 -30.89 -5.33 -27.74
CA ASN A 200 -30.55 -5.55 -26.34
C ASN A 200 -29.07 -5.91 -26.15
N GLU A 201 -28.54 -6.84 -26.96
CA GLU A 201 -27.14 -7.26 -26.88
C GLU A 201 -26.18 -6.16 -27.35
N GLU A 202 -26.53 -5.39 -28.39
CA GLU A 202 -25.80 -4.18 -28.77
C GLU A 202 -25.74 -3.16 -27.63
N ARG A 203 -26.89 -2.91 -26.99
CA ARG A 203 -26.97 -1.98 -25.85
C ARG A 203 -26.11 -2.46 -24.69
N LYS A 204 -26.09 -3.75 -24.38
CA LYS A 204 -25.20 -4.32 -23.34
C LYS A 204 -23.72 -4.12 -23.68
N ALA A 205 -23.32 -4.41 -24.92
CA ALA A 205 -21.93 -4.25 -25.35
C ALA A 205 -21.48 -2.78 -25.30
N VAL A 206 -22.30 -1.87 -25.81
CA VAL A 206 -22.04 -0.41 -25.78
C VAL A 206 -22.04 0.12 -24.34
N SER A 207 -22.99 -0.30 -23.50
CA SER A 207 -23.05 0.07 -22.09
C SER A 207 -21.80 -0.36 -21.32
N THR A 208 -21.29 -1.57 -21.60
CA THR A 208 -20.05 -2.07 -21.01
C THR A 208 -18.86 -1.18 -21.39
N ALA A 209 -18.77 -0.75 -22.66
CA ALA A 209 -17.74 0.19 -23.12
C ALA A 209 -17.80 1.52 -22.38
N HIS A 210 -18.99 2.14 -22.30
CA HIS A 210 -19.17 3.41 -21.59
C HIS A 210 -18.81 3.30 -20.10
N THR A 211 -19.20 2.19 -19.45
CA THR A 211 -18.86 1.92 -18.05
C THR A 211 -17.36 1.83 -17.84
N ALA A 212 -16.65 1.11 -18.71
CA ALA A 212 -15.19 1.00 -18.63
C ALA A 212 -14.47 2.34 -18.87
N ILE A 213 -14.97 3.17 -19.78
CA ILE A 213 -14.42 4.50 -20.06
C ILE A 213 -14.62 5.43 -18.85
N ALA A 214 -15.81 5.47 -18.26
CA ALA A 214 -16.05 6.23 -17.03
C ALA A 214 -15.21 5.68 -15.86
N GLY A 215 -15.07 4.35 -15.77
CA GLY A 215 -14.20 3.66 -14.84
C GLY A 215 -12.72 4.09 -14.95
N ARG A 216 -12.22 4.26 -16.17
CA ARG A 216 -10.86 4.80 -16.42
C ARG A 216 -10.71 6.22 -15.85
N TYR A 217 -11.67 7.10 -16.05
CA TYR A 217 -11.64 8.45 -15.49
C TYR A 217 -11.68 8.45 -13.96
N MET A 218 -12.54 7.61 -13.35
CA MET A 218 -12.56 7.42 -11.90
C MET A 218 -11.24 6.87 -11.35
N ALA A 219 -10.60 5.93 -12.06
CA ALA A 219 -9.29 5.38 -11.68
C ALA A 219 -8.18 6.46 -11.74
N ALA A 220 -8.28 7.40 -12.67
CA ALA A 220 -7.42 8.59 -12.74
C ALA A 220 -7.77 9.67 -11.70
N LYS A 221 -8.80 9.44 -10.85
CA LYS A 221 -9.37 10.41 -9.90
C LYS A 221 -9.93 11.68 -10.56
N ASP A 222 -10.25 11.62 -11.85
CA ASP A 222 -10.93 12.69 -12.58
C ASP A 222 -12.45 12.46 -12.55
N TYR A 223 -13.03 12.66 -11.37
CA TYR A 223 -14.45 12.41 -11.12
C TYR A 223 -15.37 13.38 -11.89
N ASP A 224 -14.89 14.59 -12.22
CA ASP A 224 -15.68 15.56 -13.00
C ASP A 224 -15.82 15.09 -14.45
N LEU A 225 -14.71 14.66 -15.05
CA LEU A 225 -14.74 14.11 -16.41
C LEU A 225 -15.52 12.78 -16.45
N ALA A 226 -15.39 11.96 -15.41
CA ALA A 226 -16.17 10.72 -15.27
C ALA A 226 -17.68 11.00 -15.23
N ASP A 227 -18.14 11.96 -14.41
CA ASP A 227 -19.55 12.35 -14.34
C ASP A 227 -20.02 12.99 -15.65
N ALA A 228 -19.27 13.94 -16.20
CA ALA A 228 -19.61 14.56 -17.49
C ALA A 228 -19.75 13.51 -18.61
N TYR A 229 -18.85 12.53 -18.66
CA TYR A 229 -18.93 11.41 -19.60
C TYR A 229 -20.14 10.50 -19.33
N TYR A 230 -20.40 10.17 -18.07
CA TYR A 230 -21.57 9.40 -17.66
C TYR A 230 -22.86 10.08 -18.09
N GLN A 231 -23.06 11.37 -17.76
CA GLN A 231 -24.27 12.11 -18.12
C GLN A 231 -24.46 12.17 -19.63
N ALA A 232 -23.39 12.42 -20.39
CA ALA A 232 -23.45 12.49 -21.86
C ALA A 232 -23.84 11.17 -22.52
N ASN A 233 -23.53 10.02 -21.90
CA ASN A 233 -23.74 8.69 -22.49
C ASN A 233 -24.78 7.85 -21.74
N ARG A 234 -25.44 8.40 -20.73
CA ARG A 234 -26.39 7.68 -19.87
C ARG A 234 -27.49 6.97 -20.67
N GLY A 235 -28.00 7.60 -21.73
CA GLY A 235 -29.03 7.01 -22.59
C GLY A 235 -28.59 5.76 -23.37
N ASN A 236 -27.29 5.56 -23.55
CA ASN A 236 -26.70 4.39 -24.23
C ASN A 236 -26.32 3.26 -23.26
N MET A 237 -26.63 3.41 -21.97
CA MET A 237 -26.26 2.45 -20.93
C MET A 237 -27.47 1.64 -20.46
N THR A 238 -27.23 0.41 -20.01
CA THR A 238 -28.25 -0.40 -19.34
C THR A 238 -28.61 0.21 -17.99
N VAL A 239 -29.82 -0.07 -17.49
CA VAL A 239 -30.28 0.45 -16.19
C VAL A 239 -29.35 0.00 -15.05
N GLY A 240 -28.84 -1.23 -15.10
CA GLY A 240 -27.90 -1.76 -14.11
C GLY A 240 -26.58 -0.99 -14.08
N ASP A 241 -26.00 -0.75 -15.25
CA ASP A 241 -24.73 -0.01 -15.36
C ASP A 241 -24.91 1.46 -14.98
N GLN A 242 -26.04 2.07 -15.34
CA GLN A 242 -26.36 3.44 -14.91
C GLN A 242 -26.42 3.55 -13.38
N ALA A 243 -27.10 2.62 -12.72
CA ALA A 243 -27.22 2.60 -11.26
C ALA A 243 -25.85 2.38 -10.59
N SER A 244 -25.06 1.43 -11.11
CA SER A 244 -23.72 1.13 -10.60
C SER A 244 -22.76 2.32 -10.71
N LEU A 245 -22.74 2.97 -11.88
CA LEU A 245 -21.85 4.10 -12.13
C LEU A 245 -22.27 5.34 -11.33
N SER A 246 -23.58 5.62 -11.24
CA SER A 246 -24.10 6.70 -10.41
C SER A 246 -23.74 6.51 -8.93
N ALA A 247 -23.89 5.28 -8.39
CA ALA A 247 -23.49 4.97 -7.02
C ALA A 247 -21.98 5.14 -6.80
N SER A 248 -21.16 4.75 -7.78
CA SER A 248 -19.70 4.88 -7.72
C SER A 248 -19.22 6.34 -7.73
N LEU A 249 -19.93 7.22 -8.46
CA LEU A 249 -19.62 8.65 -8.54
C LEU A 249 -20.13 9.46 -7.34
N ALA A 250 -21.24 9.04 -6.72
CA ALA A 250 -21.92 9.80 -5.67
C ALA A 250 -20.98 10.16 -4.49
N GLY A 251 -20.21 9.20 -3.99
CA GLY A 251 -19.31 9.42 -2.84
C GLY A 251 -18.19 10.45 -3.11
N PRO A 252 -17.33 10.23 -4.13
CA PRO A 252 -16.28 11.18 -4.47
C PRO A 252 -16.80 12.58 -4.83
N MET A 253 -17.90 12.68 -5.58
CA MET A 253 -18.51 13.97 -5.92
C MET A 253 -19.04 14.69 -4.69
N MET A 254 -19.73 13.97 -3.79
CA MET A 254 -20.23 14.54 -2.53
C MET A 254 -19.08 15.10 -1.69
N LYS A 255 -17.97 14.35 -1.58
CA LYS A 255 -16.78 14.81 -0.85
C LYS A 255 -16.19 16.09 -1.44
N ARG A 256 -16.05 16.18 -2.77
CA ARG A 256 -15.50 17.37 -3.42
C ARG A 256 -16.42 18.59 -3.32
N TRP A 257 -17.72 18.37 -3.48
CA TRP A 257 -18.72 19.40 -3.22
C TRP A 257 -18.60 19.88 -1.77
N ALA A 258 -18.49 18.97 -0.80
CA ALA A 258 -18.33 19.29 0.61
C ALA A 258 -17.05 20.08 0.91
N GLU A 259 -15.91 19.72 0.29
CA GLU A 259 -14.65 20.48 0.35
C GLU A 259 -14.81 21.90 -0.17
N THR A 260 -15.55 22.08 -1.27
CA THR A 260 -15.84 23.39 -1.84
C THR A 260 -16.69 24.23 -0.89
N GLN A 261 -17.72 23.64 -0.27
CA GLN A 261 -18.57 24.35 0.68
C GLN A 261 -17.83 24.71 1.96
N PHE A 262 -17.03 23.79 2.51
CA PHE A 262 -16.19 24.06 3.68
C PHE A 262 -15.15 25.15 3.39
N THR A 263 -14.52 25.11 2.22
CA THR A 263 -13.59 26.17 1.79
C THR A 263 -14.31 27.51 1.72
N ALA A 264 -15.47 27.59 1.09
CA ALA A 264 -16.27 28.80 1.02
C ALA A 264 -16.72 29.30 2.41
N LEU A 265 -17.02 28.40 3.35
CA LEU A 265 -17.37 28.76 4.73
C LEU A 265 -16.19 29.39 5.47
N THR A 266 -14.99 28.87 5.22
CA THR A 266 -13.78 29.24 5.97
C THR A 266 -12.96 30.35 5.33
N SER A 267 -13.14 30.60 4.03
CA SER A 267 -12.53 31.71 3.30
C SER A 267 -13.27 33.03 3.52
N LEU A 268 -14.54 32.99 3.96
CA LEU A 268 -15.24 34.20 4.36
C LEU A 268 -14.54 34.84 5.56
N PRO A 269 -14.24 36.15 5.53
CA PRO A 269 -13.74 36.84 6.71
C PRO A 269 -14.73 36.62 7.86
N SER A 270 -14.18 36.36 9.05
CA SER A 270 -14.93 36.23 10.30
C SER A 270 -16.13 37.17 10.32
N ILE A 271 -17.35 36.61 10.34
CA ILE A 271 -18.61 37.35 10.35
C ILE A 271 -18.60 38.25 11.59
N GLY A 272 -18.30 39.53 11.37
CA GLY A 272 -18.01 40.51 12.40
C GLY A 272 -16.98 41.57 11.97
N ALA A 273 -16.12 41.26 10.99
CA ALA A 273 -15.33 42.26 10.29
C ALA A 273 -16.06 42.66 9.00
N GLU A 274 -16.57 43.89 8.94
CA GLU A 274 -17.08 44.45 7.68
C GLU A 274 -16.01 44.27 6.57
N PRO A 275 -16.37 43.71 5.40
CA PRO A 275 -15.50 43.73 4.23
C PRO A 275 -15.09 45.18 3.94
N GLY A 276 -13.79 45.50 4.06
CA GLY A 276 -13.26 46.84 3.82
C GLY A 276 -12.83 47.66 5.05
N LYS A 277 -12.90 47.10 6.26
CA LYS A 277 -12.17 47.66 7.42
C LYS A 277 -11.03 46.72 7.82
N GLY A 278 -9.99 46.65 6.98
CA GLY A 278 -8.75 45.97 7.35
C GLY A 278 -8.08 46.64 8.54
N GLY A 279 -7.20 45.89 9.21
CA GLY A 279 -6.60 46.27 10.49
C GLY A 279 -6.01 47.69 10.49
N SER A 280 -5.99 48.33 11.66
CA SER A 280 -5.35 49.63 11.83
C SER A 280 -3.85 49.53 11.57
N GLY A 281 -3.40 49.94 10.38
CA GLY A 281 -1.99 49.97 10.00
C GLY A 281 -1.66 51.22 9.19
N ASN A 282 -0.46 51.74 9.36
CA ASN A 282 0.00 52.88 8.56
C ASN A 282 0.19 52.43 7.11
N PRO A 283 -0.39 53.10 6.09
CA PRO A 283 -0.18 52.74 4.70
C PRO A 283 1.31 52.66 4.32
N VAL A 284 1.67 51.71 3.46
CA VAL A 284 3.03 51.70 2.87
C VAL A 284 3.25 52.93 2.00
N ALA A 285 4.52 53.30 1.81
CA ALA A 285 4.88 54.47 1.02
C ALA A 285 4.60 54.28 -0.48
N ASP A 286 4.70 53.05 -0.99
CA ASP A 286 4.44 52.70 -2.38
C ASP A 286 3.93 51.25 -2.48
N GLY A 287 2.62 51.10 -2.60
CA GLY A 287 1.98 49.80 -2.77
C GLY A 287 2.31 49.18 -4.12
N GLY A 288 2.43 50.00 -5.17
CA GLY A 288 2.70 49.52 -6.52
C GLY A 288 4.07 48.84 -6.60
N ALA A 289 5.11 49.46 -6.03
CA ALA A 289 6.44 48.87 -5.94
C ALA A 289 6.44 47.56 -5.13
N ALA A 290 5.74 47.53 -3.99
CA ALA A 290 5.62 46.33 -3.15
C ALA A 290 4.96 45.16 -3.90
N ILE A 291 3.80 45.39 -4.54
CA ILE A 291 3.10 44.37 -5.33
C ILE A 291 3.96 43.90 -6.50
N LYS A 292 4.64 44.80 -7.21
CA LYS A 292 5.51 44.42 -8.33
C LYS A 292 6.72 43.61 -7.89
N GLY A 293 7.22 43.84 -6.67
CA GLY A 293 8.26 43.01 -6.06
C GLY A 293 7.80 41.59 -5.73
N LEU A 294 6.57 41.44 -5.24
CA LEU A 294 5.98 40.13 -4.93
C LEU A 294 5.52 39.36 -6.17
N PHE A 295 4.97 40.07 -7.14
CA PHE A 295 4.40 39.52 -8.36
C PHE A 295 5.03 40.24 -9.57
N PRO A 296 6.23 39.84 -10.02
CA PRO A 296 6.92 40.53 -11.11
C PRO A 296 6.12 40.60 -12.42
N GLY A 297 5.24 39.61 -12.66
CA GLY A 297 4.34 39.55 -13.81
C GLY A 297 2.99 40.25 -13.63
N ALA A 298 2.71 40.86 -12.47
CA ALA A 298 1.45 41.53 -12.22
C ALA A 298 1.30 42.79 -13.10
N VAL A 299 0.14 42.89 -13.77
CA VAL A 299 -0.23 44.08 -14.52
C VAL A 299 -1.02 45.00 -13.59
N ILE A 300 -0.34 46.00 -13.05
CA ILE A 300 -0.94 47.03 -12.22
C ILE A 300 -1.74 47.98 -13.12
N THR A 301 -3.05 48.06 -12.89
CA THR A 301 -3.99 48.88 -13.67
C THR A 301 -4.18 50.27 -13.05
N SER A 302 -3.96 50.41 -11.74
CA SER A 302 -4.00 51.70 -11.05
C SER A 302 -3.17 51.69 -9.77
N THR A 303 -2.61 52.85 -9.42
CA THR A 303 -2.00 53.12 -8.12
C THR A 303 -2.52 54.46 -7.60
N TYR A 304 -1.71 55.29 -6.96
CA TYR A 304 -2.11 56.62 -6.54
C TYR A 304 -2.67 57.45 -7.69
N ARG A 305 -3.77 58.17 -7.42
CA ARG A 305 -4.42 59.10 -8.33
C ARG A 305 -4.41 60.47 -7.68
N ALA A 306 -3.90 61.47 -8.42
CA ALA A 306 -3.90 62.84 -7.95
C ALA A 306 -5.34 63.32 -7.63
N PRO A 307 -5.51 64.27 -6.68
CA PRO A 307 -6.84 64.74 -6.25
C PRO A 307 -7.69 65.33 -7.38
N ASP A 308 -7.05 65.86 -8.41
CA ASP A 308 -7.71 66.48 -9.57
C ASP A 308 -8.16 65.49 -10.66
N HIS A 309 -7.73 64.23 -10.57
CA HIS A 309 -8.13 63.17 -11.49
C HIS A 309 -9.66 62.99 -11.50
N PRO A 310 -10.33 62.80 -12.65
CA PRO A 310 -11.80 62.69 -12.72
C PRO A 310 -12.39 61.64 -11.75
N LEU A 311 -11.74 60.47 -11.63
CA LEU A 311 -12.16 59.42 -10.70
C LEU A 311 -11.88 59.78 -9.23
N SER A 312 -10.85 60.57 -8.93
CA SER A 312 -10.60 61.09 -7.57
C SER A 312 -11.66 62.13 -7.19
N LYS A 313 -12.10 62.97 -8.12
CA LYS A 313 -13.22 63.90 -7.89
C LYS A 313 -14.55 63.17 -7.68
N ALA A 314 -14.78 62.08 -8.43
CA ALA A 314 -15.99 61.26 -8.30
C ALA A 314 -15.99 60.39 -7.03
N ASN A 315 -14.81 60.03 -6.52
CA ASN A 315 -14.64 59.26 -5.28
C ASN A 315 -13.46 59.76 -4.43
N PRO A 316 -13.57 60.94 -3.80
CA PRO A 316 -12.46 61.57 -3.08
C PRO A 316 -12.04 60.82 -1.81
N LYS A 317 -12.87 59.86 -1.38
CA LYS A 317 -12.58 59.01 -0.22
C LYS A 317 -11.86 57.71 -0.59
N SER A 318 -11.59 57.46 -1.88
CA SER A 318 -10.86 56.27 -2.33
C SER A 318 -9.45 56.22 -1.75
N TRP A 319 -8.95 55.01 -1.46
CA TRP A 319 -7.55 54.83 -1.07
C TRP A 319 -6.56 55.26 -2.15
N HIS A 320 -6.94 55.17 -3.43
CA HIS A 320 -6.13 55.70 -4.53
C HIS A 320 -5.90 57.21 -4.43
N THR A 321 -6.79 57.96 -3.75
CA THR A 321 -6.62 59.40 -3.54
C THR A 321 -5.96 59.72 -2.20
N LYS A 322 -6.11 58.83 -1.20
CA LYS A 322 -5.62 59.04 0.17
C LYS A 322 -4.19 58.60 0.40
N SER A 323 -3.71 57.60 -0.33
CA SER A 323 -2.38 57.04 -0.11
C SER A 323 -1.81 56.42 -1.39
N HIS A 324 -0.48 56.26 -1.41
CA HIS A 324 0.22 55.49 -2.43
C HIS A 324 0.18 53.98 -2.19
N ALA A 325 -0.55 53.52 -1.17
CA ALA A 325 -0.62 52.10 -0.80
C ALA A 325 -1.67 51.31 -1.57
N ALA A 326 -2.61 51.98 -2.24
CA ALA A 326 -3.65 51.35 -3.03
C ALA A 326 -3.12 50.87 -4.38
N VAL A 327 -3.45 49.63 -4.74
CA VAL A 327 -3.04 48.99 -5.98
C VAL A 327 -4.21 48.25 -6.59
N ASP A 328 -4.50 48.55 -7.83
CA ASP A 328 -5.40 47.77 -8.67
C ASP A 328 -4.55 46.88 -9.57
N VAL A 329 -4.81 45.57 -9.58
CA VAL A 329 -4.07 44.58 -10.35
C VAL A 329 -5.01 43.77 -11.22
N LYS A 330 -4.70 43.61 -12.51
CA LYS A 330 -5.44 42.68 -13.37
C LYS A 330 -5.31 41.25 -12.82
N PRO A 331 -6.37 40.42 -12.81
CA PRO A 331 -6.29 39.05 -12.31
C PRO A 331 -5.12 38.28 -12.92
N ILE A 332 -4.29 37.70 -12.05
CA ILE A 332 -3.09 36.96 -12.46
C ILE A 332 -3.53 35.56 -12.89
N ALA A 333 -3.14 35.14 -14.10
CA ALA A 333 -3.52 33.85 -14.64
C ALA A 333 -3.06 32.70 -13.73
N GLY A 334 -3.99 31.80 -13.40
CA GLY A 334 -3.73 30.66 -12.50
C GLY A 334 -3.72 30.99 -11.00
N MET A 335 -4.04 32.23 -10.61
CA MET A 335 -4.11 32.65 -9.22
C MET A 335 -5.53 33.11 -8.87
N SER A 336 -6.04 32.73 -7.70
CA SER A 336 -7.28 33.29 -7.16
C SER A 336 -6.99 34.57 -6.36
N PHE A 337 -8.02 35.41 -6.18
CA PHE A 337 -7.91 36.61 -5.36
C PHE A 337 -7.44 36.30 -3.92
N ASP A 338 -7.95 35.24 -3.30
CA ASP A 338 -7.54 34.82 -1.96
C ASP A 338 -6.06 34.40 -1.89
N GLN A 339 -5.57 33.74 -2.94
CA GLN A 339 -4.14 33.37 -3.03
C GLN A 339 -3.27 34.63 -3.16
N TYR A 340 -3.71 35.60 -3.95
CA TYR A 340 -3.05 36.89 -4.09
C TYR A 340 -2.95 37.62 -2.75
N VAL A 341 -4.07 37.77 -2.02
CA VAL A 341 -4.10 38.40 -0.69
C VAL A 341 -3.21 37.66 0.31
N LYS A 342 -3.29 36.33 0.38
CA LYS A 342 -2.47 35.52 1.30
C LYS A 342 -0.98 35.63 1.03
N GLN A 343 -0.56 35.75 -0.23
CA GLN A 343 0.85 35.95 -0.56
C GLN A 343 1.35 37.34 -0.15
N VAL A 344 0.51 38.36 -0.28
CA VAL A 344 0.80 39.71 0.24
C VAL A 344 0.97 39.69 1.76
N GLU A 345 0.06 39.04 2.48
CA GLU A 345 0.15 38.88 3.93
C GLU A 345 1.38 38.07 4.34
N GLY A 346 1.65 36.96 3.64
CA GLY A 346 2.81 36.11 3.87
C GLY A 346 4.16 36.81 3.66
N ALA A 347 4.19 37.88 2.86
CA ALA A 347 5.35 38.73 2.68
C ALA A 347 5.53 39.80 3.77
N GLY A 348 4.67 39.79 4.80
CA GLY A 348 4.77 40.69 5.95
C GLY A 348 4.09 42.04 5.76
N TYR A 349 3.20 42.19 4.78
CA TYR A 349 2.35 43.37 4.63
C TYR A 349 1.03 43.18 5.37
N THR A 350 0.52 44.24 6.00
CA THR A 350 -0.87 44.25 6.50
C THR A 350 -1.77 44.58 5.32
N VAL A 351 -2.91 43.92 5.18
CA VAL A 351 -3.91 44.26 4.16
C VAL A 351 -4.97 45.16 4.79
N LEU A 352 -4.93 46.46 4.46
CA LEU A 352 -5.86 47.48 4.99
C LEU A 352 -7.22 47.43 4.29
N GLU A 353 -7.23 47.01 3.03
CA GLU A 353 -8.44 46.79 2.23
C GLU A 353 -8.10 45.80 1.12
N ALA A 354 -9.03 44.91 0.78
CA ALA A 354 -8.91 43.97 -0.33
C ALA A 354 -10.30 43.74 -0.92
N ILE A 355 -10.48 44.02 -2.21
CA ILE A 355 -11.76 43.88 -2.92
C ILE A 355 -11.53 43.15 -4.25
N ASN A 356 -12.34 42.11 -4.50
CA ASN A 356 -12.33 41.39 -5.77
C ASN A 356 -13.31 42.04 -6.75
N GLU A 357 -12.83 42.94 -7.61
CA GLU A 357 -13.64 43.69 -8.57
C GLU A 357 -13.68 43.02 -9.95
N VAL A 358 -13.89 41.70 -9.97
CA VAL A 358 -14.01 40.90 -11.19
C VAL A 358 -15.47 40.48 -11.42
N GLY A 359 -15.96 40.64 -12.65
CA GLY A 359 -17.31 40.22 -13.05
C GLY A 359 -18.40 40.99 -12.29
N ALA A 360 -19.27 40.26 -11.58
CA ALA A 360 -20.37 40.85 -10.82
C ALA A 360 -19.91 41.65 -9.58
N GLY A 361 -18.68 41.44 -9.09
CA GLY A 361 -18.11 42.17 -7.95
C GLY A 361 -17.56 43.56 -8.28
N ARG A 362 -17.64 43.98 -9.54
CA ARG A 362 -17.05 45.23 -10.03
C ARG A 362 -17.78 46.46 -9.47
N SER A 363 -17.05 47.42 -8.89
CA SER A 363 -17.69 48.68 -8.48
C SER A 363 -18.10 49.53 -9.67
N LYS A 364 -19.06 50.45 -9.44
CA LYS A 364 -19.52 51.43 -10.43
C LYS A 364 -18.41 52.34 -10.99
N HIS A 365 -17.26 52.41 -10.32
CA HIS A 365 -16.15 53.30 -10.66
C HIS A 365 -14.92 52.55 -11.21
N ALA A 366 -15.02 51.22 -11.34
CA ALA A 366 -13.98 50.39 -11.91
C ALA A 366 -13.94 50.53 -13.44
N THR A 367 -12.75 50.70 -14.00
CA THR A 367 -12.53 50.83 -15.45
C THR A 367 -12.39 49.48 -16.17
N GLY A 368 -12.50 48.36 -15.44
CA GLY A 368 -12.36 47.00 -15.95
C GLY A 368 -12.21 45.98 -14.80
N ASP A 369 -12.06 44.70 -15.12
CA ASP A 369 -11.81 43.66 -14.11
C ASP A 369 -10.43 43.82 -13.47
N HIS A 370 -10.41 43.94 -12.14
CA HIS A 370 -9.18 44.02 -11.36
C HIS A 370 -9.41 43.56 -9.92
N TRP A 371 -8.30 43.37 -9.22
CA TRP A 371 -8.22 43.14 -7.79
C TRP A 371 -7.69 44.40 -7.14
N HIS A 372 -8.45 44.93 -6.19
CA HIS A 372 -8.07 46.10 -5.41
C HIS A 372 -7.43 45.65 -4.10
N ILE A 373 -6.28 46.22 -3.72
CA ILE A 373 -5.67 46.00 -2.42
C ILE A 373 -5.00 47.27 -1.90
N VAL A 374 -5.02 47.46 -0.58
CA VAL A 374 -4.35 48.56 0.12
C VAL A 374 -3.39 48.00 1.15
N LEU A 375 -2.11 48.33 1.02
CA LEU A 375 -1.05 47.76 1.86
C LEU A 375 -0.70 48.64 3.07
N GLY A 376 -0.56 48.03 4.24
CA GLY A 376 -0.08 48.63 5.49
C GLY A 376 1.33 48.16 5.86
N LYS A 377 2.08 49.04 6.54
CA LYS A 377 3.38 48.77 7.15
C LYS A 377 3.21 47.88 8.39
N GLY A 378 4.06 46.86 8.52
CA GLY A 378 4.20 46.09 9.76
C GLY A 378 3.31 44.85 9.90
N GLY A 379 2.94 44.20 8.78
CA GLY A 379 2.14 42.97 8.80
C GLY A 379 2.91 41.69 9.10
N GLY A 380 4.24 41.76 9.27
CA GLY A 380 5.03 40.72 9.93
C GLY A 380 4.73 40.60 11.43
N GLY A 381 3.48 40.82 11.84
CA GLY A 381 2.99 40.30 13.10
C GLY A 381 3.32 38.80 13.16
N PRO A 382 3.54 38.23 14.36
CA PRO A 382 3.83 36.82 14.51
C PRO A 382 2.89 36.03 13.60
N ALA A 383 3.45 35.23 12.68
CA ALA A 383 2.69 34.46 11.71
C ALA A 383 1.41 33.97 12.40
N PRO A 384 0.21 34.31 11.86
CA PRO A 384 -1.04 34.23 12.61
C PRO A 384 -1.03 32.90 13.35
N SER A 385 -0.97 32.98 14.68
CA SER A 385 -0.89 31.81 15.55
C SER A 385 -1.93 30.83 15.02
N ALA A 386 -1.50 29.60 14.71
CA ALA A 386 -2.31 28.61 14.01
C ALA A 386 -3.76 28.73 14.51
N LYS A 387 -4.67 29.17 13.62
CA LYS A 387 -6.03 29.55 14.01
C LYS A 387 -6.61 28.40 14.84
N ARG A 388 -6.93 28.68 16.11
CA ARG A 388 -7.61 27.68 16.95
C ARG A 388 -9.01 27.54 16.38
N TRP A 389 -9.27 26.39 15.79
CA TRP A 389 -10.58 26.09 15.26
C TRP A 389 -11.49 25.74 16.44
N ASP A 390 -12.56 26.49 16.60
CA ASP A 390 -13.66 26.09 17.46
C ASP A 390 -14.56 25.15 16.65
N LEU A 391 -14.47 23.86 16.95
CA LEU A 391 -15.25 22.84 16.27
C LEU A 391 -16.76 23.04 16.49
N GLU A 392 -17.17 23.52 17.66
CA GLU A 392 -18.57 23.77 17.98
C GLU A 392 -19.09 24.95 17.15
N ALA A 393 -18.37 26.07 17.14
CA ALA A 393 -18.74 27.23 16.32
C ALA A 393 -18.72 26.92 14.81
N THR A 394 -17.76 26.10 14.36
CA THR A 394 -17.69 25.65 12.96
C THR A 394 -18.89 24.77 12.63
N THR A 395 -19.25 23.85 13.53
CA THR A 395 -20.43 23.00 13.36
C THR A 395 -21.70 23.83 13.28
N GLN A 396 -21.92 24.78 14.20
CA GLN A 396 -23.08 25.68 14.17
C GLN A 396 -23.15 26.49 12.86
N SER A 397 -22.00 26.96 12.35
CA SER A 397 -21.92 27.68 11.08
C SER A 397 -22.31 26.79 9.88
N ILE A 398 -21.90 25.52 9.89
CA ILE A 398 -22.29 24.52 8.88
C ILE A 398 -23.80 24.28 8.92
N TYR A 399 -24.38 24.09 10.11
CA TYR A 399 -25.82 23.87 10.26
C TYR A 399 -26.65 25.09 9.81
N ALA A 400 -26.26 26.30 10.21
CA ALA A 400 -26.95 27.52 9.79
C ALA A 400 -26.89 27.71 8.26
N ARG A 401 -25.76 27.37 7.64
CA ARG A 401 -25.61 27.42 6.18
C ARG A 401 -26.44 26.34 5.48
N ALA A 402 -26.45 25.12 6.03
CA ALA A 402 -27.26 24.02 5.52
C ALA A 402 -28.76 24.36 5.51
N GLU A 403 -29.26 24.97 6.57
CA GLU A 403 -30.66 25.44 6.65
C GLU A 403 -30.93 26.55 5.62
N LYS A 404 -30.02 27.52 5.50
CA LYS A 404 -30.16 28.65 4.57
C LYS A 404 -30.14 28.23 3.10
N GLU A 405 -29.28 27.29 2.74
CA GLU A 405 -29.09 26.84 1.35
C GLU A 405 -29.92 25.59 1.00
N GLY A 406 -30.66 25.03 1.97
CA GLY A 406 -31.49 23.85 1.76
C GLY A 406 -30.70 22.57 1.50
N TRP A 407 -29.54 22.39 2.16
CA TRP A 407 -28.74 21.17 2.01
C TRP A 407 -29.47 19.95 2.57
N SER A 408 -29.31 18.79 1.90
CA SER A 408 -29.77 17.51 2.44
C SER A 408 -28.99 17.11 3.71
N PRO A 409 -29.50 16.19 4.53
CA PRO A 409 -28.75 15.65 5.67
C PRO A 409 -27.39 15.08 5.26
N GLU A 410 -27.32 14.35 4.15
CA GLU A 410 -26.09 13.74 3.63
C GLU A 410 -25.07 14.79 3.19
N GLN A 411 -25.55 15.86 2.54
CA GLN A 411 -24.73 17.00 2.16
C GLN A 411 -24.13 17.70 3.39
N ARG A 412 -24.97 18.03 4.37
CA ARG A 412 -24.51 18.65 5.62
C ARG A 412 -23.47 17.78 6.34
N ASP A 413 -23.74 16.49 6.46
CA ASP A 413 -22.87 15.56 7.18
C ASP A 413 -21.52 15.39 6.44
N ALA A 414 -21.53 15.38 5.10
CA ALA A 414 -20.29 15.38 4.31
C ALA A 414 -19.44 16.66 4.54
N VAL A 415 -20.05 17.84 4.61
CA VAL A 415 -19.34 19.10 4.94
C VAL A 415 -18.78 19.06 6.36
N LEU A 416 -19.54 18.51 7.30
CA LEU A 416 -19.10 18.35 8.68
C LEU A 416 -17.91 17.40 8.81
N ASP A 417 -17.89 16.30 8.06
CA ASP A 417 -16.77 15.35 8.08
C ASP A 417 -15.49 15.96 7.47
N VAL A 418 -15.61 16.71 6.38
CA VAL A 418 -14.49 17.50 5.84
C VAL A 418 -13.99 18.49 6.89
N ALA A 419 -14.89 19.23 7.54
CA ALA A 419 -14.52 20.20 8.57
C ALA A 419 -13.75 19.55 9.73
N LYS A 420 -14.24 18.43 10.26
CA LYS A 420 -13.56 17.65 11.32
C LYS A 420 -12.16 17.20 10.87
N GLY A 421 -12.02 16.73 9.63
CA GLY A 421 -10.72 16.32 9.08
C GLY A 421 -9.71 17.47 9.01
N HIS A 422 -10.13 18.63 8.51
CA HIS A 422 -9.28 19.83 8.45
C HIS A 422 -8.91 20.36 9.83
N ILE A 423 -9.87 20.41 10.75
CA ILE A 423 -9.65 20.88 12.13
C ILE A 423 -8.71 19.94 12.87
N GLY A 424 -8.95 18.62 12.79
CA GLY A 424 -8.09 17.62 13.42
C GLY A 424 -6.65 17.68 12.93
N LEU A 425 -6.43 17.84 11.61
CA LEU A 425 -5.10 18.01 11.05
C LEU A 425 -4.43 19.30 11.53
N ALA A 426 -5.18 20.41 11.59
CA ALA A 426 -4.68 21.69 12.07
C ALA A 426 -4.27 21.63 13.55
N ASP A 427 -5.08 20.99 14.39
CA ASP A 427 -4.77 20.78 15.81
C ASP A 427 -3.57 19.86 16.01
N GLN A 428 -3.45 18.77 15.22
CA GLN A 428 -2.28 17.90 15.28
C GLN A 428 -0.98 18.65 14.92
N MET A 429 -1.02 19.46 13.85
CA MET A 429 0.14 20.27 13.45
C MET A 429 0.47 21.35 14.47
N ARG A 430 -0.54 21.91 15.15
CA ARG A 430 -0.35 22.86 16.25
C ARG A 430 0.29 22.17 17.46
N GLN A 431 -0.23 21.02 17.87
CA GLN A 431 0.32 20.25 18.99
C GLN A 431 1.79 19.91 18.77
N ARG A 432 2.17 19.45 17.57
CA ARG A 432 3.58 19.19 17.24
C ARG A 432 4.45 20.43 17.36
N LYS A 433 3.97 21.59 16.89
CA LYS A 433 4.71 22.86 17.04
C LYS A 433 4.85 23.28 18.49
N GLU A 434 3.81 23.09 19.30
CA GLU A 434 3.82 23.38 20.74
C GLU A 434 4.78 22.42 21.49
N GLU A 435 4.83 21.14 21.10
CA GLU A 435 5.78 20.13 21.60
C GLU A 435 7.22 20.49 21.22
N ASP A 436 7.48 20.78 19.93
CA ASP A 436 8.80 21.21 19.44
C ASP A 436 9.27 22.50 20.14
N ALA A 437 8.36 23.46 20.36
CA ALA A 437 8.63 24.68 21.09
C ALA A 437 8.93 24.41 22.57
N SER A 438 8.21 23.48 23.20
CA SER A 438 8.43 23.06 24.58
C SER A 438 9.79 22.37 24.75
N ASP A 439 10.17 21.51 23.81
CA ASP A 439 11.49 20.86 23.78
C ASP A 439 12.62 21.88 23.57
N ALA A 440 12.42 22.84 22.66
CA ALA A 440 13.36 23.93 22.44
C ALA A 440 13.50 24.84 23.67
N ALA A 441 12.39 25.18 24.32
CA ALA A 441 12.36 25.91 25.57
C ALA A 441 13.08 25.17 26.68
N LEU A 442 12.81 23.87 26.84
CA LEU A 442 13.46 23.05 27.85
C LEU A 442 14.97 23.00 27.65
N LYS A 443 15.44 22.71 26.44
CA LYS A 443 16.88 22.77 26.10
C LYS A 443 17.49 24.12 26.42
N TRP A 444 16.85 25.21 25.99
CA TRP A 444 17.35 26.55 26.23
C TRP A 444 17.44 26.86 27.73
N VAL A 445 16.40 26.54 28.50
CA VAL A 445 16.38 26.75 29.94
C VAL A 445 17.46 25.91 30.63
N LEU A 446 17.69 24.67 30.20
CA LEU A 446 18.78 23.83 30.73
C LEU A 446 20.15 24.47 30.50
N THR A 447 20.39 25.07 29.34
CA THR A 447 21.66 25.80 29.09
C THR A 447 21.86 27.01 30.01
N LYS A 448 20.78 27.61 30.49
CA LYS A 448 20.84 28.73 31.44
C LYS A 448 20.95 28.26 32.89
N GLY A 449 20.48 27.07 33.22
CA GLY A 449 20.48 26.54 34.58
C GLY A 449 19.81 27.50 35.56
N ASP A 450 20.50 27.79 36.66
CA ASP A 450 19.99 28.66 37.73
C ASP A 450 19.90 30.14 37.31
N SER A 451 20.58 30.52 36.22
CA SER A 451 20.49 31.90 35.68
C SER A 451 19.18 32.20 34.96
N PHE A 452 18.36 31.18 34.67
CA PHE A 452 17.01 31.39 34.13
C PHE A 452 16.06 31.84 35.23
N THR A 453 15.82 33.15 35.33
CA THR A 453 15.04 33.76 36.42
C THR A 453 13.80 34.52 35.94
N ASP A 454 13.65 34.73 34.64
CA ASP A 454 12.45 35.32 34.03
C ASP A 454 12.16 34.67 32.66
N LEU A 455 10.89 34.40 32.36
CA LEU A 455 10.46 33.88 31.06
C LEU A 455 10.87 34.82 29.90
N SER A 456 10.96 36.13 30.14
CA SER A 456 11.41 37.12 29.16
C SER A 456 12.85 36.95 28.70
N GLN A 457 13.67 36.18 29.42
CA GLN A 457 15.03 35.85 29.02
C GLN A 457 15.05 34.86 27.85
N MET A 458 13.98 34.07 27.68
CA MET A 458 13.83 33.12 26.58
C MET A 458 13.62 33.86 25.25
N PRO A 459 14.25 33.41 24.14
CA PRO A 459 14.02 34.00 22.83
C PRO A 459 12.53 34.07 22.49
N ALA A 460 12.09 35.22 21.97
CA ALA A 460 10.68 35.45 21.65
C ALA A 460 10.10 34.40 20.68
N SER A 461 10.92 33.87 19.76
CA SER A 461 10.54 32.81 18.82
C SER A 461 10.13 31.51 19.51
N ILE A 462 10.81 31.14 20.59
CA ILE A 462 10.49 29.96 21.40
C ILE A 462 9.30 30.28 22.30
N ARG A 463 9.40 31.37 23.07
CA ARG A 463 8.38 31.78 24.05
C ARG A 463 6.99 31.95 23.45
N ASN A 464 6.89 32.60 22.30
CA ASN A 464 5.61 32.87 21.65
C ASN A 464 5.01 31.62 20.96
N SER A 465 5.81 30.56 20.79
CA SER A 465 5.37 29.28 20.21
C SER A 465 4.95 28.25 21.28
N LEU A 466 5.16 28.57 22.56
CA LEU A 466 4.73 27.73 23.67
C LEU A 466 3.22 27.75 23.86
N SER A 467 2.66 26.61 24.26
CA SER A 467 1.28 26.56 24.76
C SER A 467 1.14 27.40 26.05
N PRO A 468 -0.08 27.89 26.37
CA PRO A 468 -0.31 28.66 27.61
C PRO A 468 0.09 27.91 28.89
N GLU A 469 -0.12 26.58 28.93
CA GLU A 469 0.33 25.73 30.02
C GLU A 469 1.86 25.69 30.11
N ALA A 470 2.56 25.48 28.99
CA ALA A 470 4.01 25.47 28.98
C ALA A 470 4.60 26.83 29.42
N GLN A 471 4.02 27.95 29.01
CA GLN A 471 4.42 29.28 29.49
C GLN A 471 4.28 29.40 31.02
N THR A 472 3.19 28.88 31.58
CA THR A 472 2.95 28.87 33.03
C THR A 472 3.99 28.02 33.76
N THR A 473 4.31 26.84 33.22
CA THR A 473 5.34 25.94 33.74
C THR A 473 6.72 26.60 33.76
N PHE A 474 7.15 27.21 32.65
CA PHE A 474 8.45 27.88 32.59
C PHE A 474 8.50 29.16 33.43
N THR A 475 7.40 29.90 33.56
CA THR A 475 7.31 31.05 34.47
C THR A 475 7.49 30.64 35.93
N THR A 476 6.85 29.54 36.34
CA THR A 476 6.98 29.00 37.70
C THR A 476 8.42 28.57 37.98
N ARG A 477 9.08 27.95 36.99
CA ARG A 477 10.50 27.58 37.08
C ARG A 477 11.41 28.79 37.25
N ALA A 478 11.24 29.80 36.40
CA ALA A 478 12.00 31.05 36.45
C ALA A 478 11.90 31.71 37.84
N LYS A 479 10.67 31.76 38.39
CA LYS A 479 10.43 32.27 39.74
C LYS A 479 11.13 31.46 40.83
N ALA A 480 11.12 30.13 40.76
CA ALA A 480 11.80 29.30 41.74
C ALA A 480 13.33 29.52 41.73
N ASN A 481 13.94 29.57 40.54
CA ASN A 481 15.36 29.90 40.38
C ASN A 481 15.71 31.27 40.98
N SER A 482 14.84 32.27 40.81
CA SER A 482 15.04 33.61 41.37
C SER A 482 15.08 33.65 42.90
N THR A 483 14.53 32.63 43.59
CA THR A 483 14.49 32.56 45.06
C THR A 483 15.69 31.85 45.70
N GLY A 484 16.67 31.37 44.91
CA GLY A 484 18.01 31.00 45.39
C GLY A 484 18.13 29.71 46.21
N GLY A 485 17.10 28.86 46.26
CA GLY A 485 17.16 27.56 46.93
C GLY A 485 17.81 26.49 46.03
N GLY A 486 19.14 26.48 45.92
CA GLY A 486 19.85 25.43 45.18
C GLY A 486 19.46 24.04 45.71
N VAL A 487 18.91 23.18 44.83
CA VAL A 487 18.55 21.81 45.18
C VAL A 487 19.81 21.03 45.51
N LYS A 488 19.82 20.26 46.61
CA LYS A 488 20.95 19.38 46.91
C LYS A 488 21.06 18.26 45.86
N SER A 489 22.29 17.99 45.40
CA SER A 489 22.61 16.77 44.64
C SER A 489 22.10 15.54 45.39
N ASP A 490 21.69 14.52 44.65
CA ASP A 490 21.21 13.25 45.19
C ASP A 490 19.98 13.43 46.07
N SER A 491 19.09 14.36 45.68
CA SER A 491 17.79 14.49 46.33
C SER A 491 17.00 13.19 46.23
N ILE A 492 16.04 12.97 47.14
CA ILE A 492 15.15 11.81 47.06
C ILE A 492 14.39 11.75 45.71
N TYR A 493 14.16 12.91 45.08
CA TYR A 493 13.53 12.99 43.76
C TYR A 493 14.49 12.58 42.64
N ALA A 494 15.77 12.93 42.74
CA ALA A 494 16.80 12.49 41.80
C ALA A 494 16.96 10.96 41.86
N MET A 495 17.00 10.42 43.08
CA MET A 495 17.04 8.97 43.29
C MET A 495 15.80 8.25 42.72
N ARG A 496 14.61 8.84 42.88
CA ARG A 496 13.37 8.30 42.28
C ARG A 496 13.39 8.38 40.76
N LEU A 497 13.88 9.49 40.19
CA LEU A 497 14.00 9.67 38.75
C LEU A 497 14.92 8.61 38.15
N HIS A 498 16.08 8.37 38.75
CA HIS A 498 17.00 7.30 38.36
C HIS A 498 16.38 5.91 38.52
N ALA A 499 15.59 5.69 39.58
CA ALA A 499 14.89 4.41 39.75
C ALA A 499 13.84 4.16 38.66
N ILE A 500 13.12 5.19 38.21
CA ILE A 500 12.17 5.08 37.08
C ILE A 500 12.94 4.85 35.78
N GLN A 501 13.99 5.64 35.54
CA GLN A 501 14.87 5.56 34.36
C GLN A 501 15.41 4.16 34.09
N HIS A 502 15.83 3.44 35.13
CA HIS A 502 16.37 2.08 35.00
C HIS A 502 15.35 0.97 35.28
N GLY A 503 14.38 1.22 36.16
CA GLY A 503 13.44 0.21 36.64
C GLY A 503 12.13 0.10 35.87
N LYS A 504 11.78 1.16 35.12
CA LYS A 504 10.59 1.26 34.28
C LYS A 504 10.87 2.19 33.10
N PRO A 505 11.75 1.80 32.18
CA PRO A 505 12.24 2.72 31.15
C PRO A 505 11.13 3.14 30.15
N ASP A 506 10.06 2.36 29.99
CA ASP A 506 8.86 2.75 29.23
C ASP A 506 8.06 3.88 29.93
N GLU A 507 7.95 3.82 31.26
CA GLU A 507 7.34 4.89 32.06
C GLU A 507 8.23 6.13 32.02
N PHE A 508 9.56 5.96 32.10
CA PHE A 508 10.53 7.03 31.96
C PHE A 508 10.44 7.74 30.61
N LEU A 509 10.27 7.02 29.50
CA LEU A 509 10.19 7.59 28.15
C LEU A 509 9.03 8.59 27.98
N ASN A 510 7.96 8.35 28.74
CA ASN A 510 6.72 9.14 28.73
C ASN A 510 6.60 10.07 29.96
N LEU A 511 7.59 10.07 30.86
CA LEU A 511 7.58 10.87 32.07
C LEU A 511 7.77 12.34 31.73
N ASP A 512 6.88 13.21 32.24
CA ASP A 512 7.05 14.65 32.16
C ASP A 512 8.15 15.09 33.13
N LEU A 513 9.35 15.32 32.59
CA LEU A 513 10.51 15.77 33.36
C LEU A 513 10.33 17.19 33.93
N THR A 514 9.32 17.96 33.49
CA THR A 514 9.02 19.27 34.07
C THR A 514 8.56 19.14 35.54
N GLU A 515 7.99 18.01 35.95
CA GLU A 515 7.62 17.76 37.35
C GLU A 515 8.83 17.66 38.30
N TYR A 516 10.02 17.39 37.75
CA TYR A 516 11.27 17.24 38.51
C TYR A 516 12.08 18.54 38.58
N VAL A 517 11.63 19.58 37.88
CA VAL A 517 12.22 20.92 37.95
C VAL A 517 12.16 21.42 39.39
N ASN A 518 13.29 21.95 39.89
CA ASN A 518 13.49 22.38 41.30
C ASN A 518 13.38 21.27 42.35
N LYS A 519 13.23 20.01 41.94
CA LYS A 519 13.28 18.84 42.82
C LYS A 519 14.58 18.07 42.68
N VAL A 520 15.26 18.23 41.54
CA VAL A 520 16.59 17.69 41.24
C VAL A 520 17.51 18.83 40.80
N THR A 521 18.82 18.61 40.84
CA THR A 521 19.80 19.57 40.32
C THR A 521 19.65 19.74 38.81
N SER A 522 20.11 20.86 38.28
CA SER A 522 20.13 21.12 36.83
C SER A 522 20.90 20.05 36.06
N ALA A 523 22.02 19.57 36.60
CA ALA A 523 22.83 18.51 36.02
C ALA A 523 22.11 17.14 35.98
N GLU A 524 21.40 16.77 37.05
CA GLU A 524 20.61 15.52 37.07
C GLU A 524 19.45 15.56 36.08
N LEU A 525 18.77 16.72 35.96
CA LEU A 525 17.69 16.89 35.00
C LEU A 525 18.20 16.85 33.55
N ASP A 526 19.34 17.50 33.27
CA ASP A 526 19.97 17.47 31.93
C ASP A 526 20.40 16.06 31.53
N ALA A 527 20.94 15.28 32.47
CA ALA A 527 21.25 13.88 32.26
C ALA A 527 19.98 13.05 31.93
N ALA A 528 18.87 13.31 32.63
CA ALA A 528 17.59 12.63 32.37
C ALA A 528 17.01 13.00 30.99
N VAL A 529 17.05 14.28 30.61
CA VAL A 529 16.59 14.75 29.28
C VAL A 529 17.45 14.16 28.17
N THR A 530 18.77 14.16 28.34
CA THR A 530 19.70 13.54 27.39
C THR A 530 19.42 12.05 27.23
N ASP A 531 19.08 11.36 28.32
CA ASP A 531 18.76 9.95 28.27
C ASP A 531 17.38 9.65 27.64
N GLN A 532 16.35 10.46 27.90
CA GLN A 532 15.08 10.37 27.15
C GLN A 532 15.29 10.59 25.64
N ALA A 533 16.08 11.60 25.27
CA ALA A 533 16.41 11.86 23.87
C ALA A 533 17.17 10.68 23.24
N ARG A 534 18.08 10.04 23.98
CA ARG A 534 18.79 8.84 23.54
C ARG A 534 17.85 7.65 23.36
N LEU A 535 16.86 7.47 24.25
CA LEU A 535 15.84 6.42 24.14
C LEU A 535 14.84 6.65 22.99
N ARG A 536 14.59 7.91 22.59
CA ARG A 536 13.78 8.24 21.40
C ARG A 536 14.57 8.18 20.09
N GLY A 537 15.90 8.25 20.18
CA GLY A 537 16.81 8.27 19.04
C GLY A 537 17.08 6.90 18.41
N PRO A 538 17.87 6.85 17.32
CA PRO A 538 18.25 5.60 16.68
C PRO A 538 18.93 4.62 17.65
N GLY A 539 18.39 3.41 17.76
CA GLY A 539 18.88 2.39 18.71
C GLY A 539 18.28 2.48 20.11
N GLY A 540 17.38 3.45 20.35
CA GLY A 540 16.65 3.62 21.60
C GLY A 540 15.89 2.35 22.04
N ASP A 541 15.21 1.67 21.13
CA ASP A 541 14.48 0.41 21.40
C ASP A 541 15.37 -0.68 22.00
N LYS A 542 16.64 -0.77 21.57
CA LYS A 542 17.58 -1.76 22.11
C LYS A 542 18.03 -1.42 23.52
N ILE A 543 18.22 -0.13 23.80
CA ILE A 543 18.54 0.37 25.15
C ILE A 543 17.34 0.12 26.08
N LEU A 544 16.13 0.40 25.59
CA LEU A 544 14.86 0.16 26.28
C LEU A 544 14.69 -1.31 26.65
N GLN A 545 14.85 -2.22 25.67
CA GLN A 545 14.83 -3.67 25.88
C GLN A 545 15.88 -4.13 26.90
N SER A 546 17.12 -3.63 26.78
CA SER A 546 18.21 -4.00 27.70
C SER A 546 17.90 -3.59 29.14
N ARG A 547 17.37 -2.39 29.36
CA ARG A 547 16.97 -1.89 30.69
C ARG A 547 15.77 -2.64 31.24
N SER A 548 14.76 -2.92 30.43
CA SER A 548 13.61 -3.73 30.83
C SER A 548 14.03 -5.15 31.22
N ALA A 549 15.00 -5.75 30.49
CA ALA A 549 15.57 -7.04 30.82
C ALA A 549 16.35 -7.01 32.15
N VAL A 550 17.19 -5.99 32.37
CA VAL A 550 17.89 -5.79 33.65
C VAL A 550 16.92 -5.62 34.80
N SER A 551 15.91 -4.75 34.66
CA SER A 551 14.92 -4.55 35.72
C SER A 551 14.12 -5.83 36.01
N THR A 552 13.78 -6.62 34.99
CA THR A 552 13.06 -7.88 35.17
C THR A 552 13.94 -8.88 35.90
N ALA A 553 15.21 -8.99 35.49
CA ALA A 553 16.17 -9.88 36.12
C ALA A 553 16.39 -9.56 37.59
N ILE A 554 16.50 -8.27 37.96
CA ILE A 554 16.59 -7.87 39.37
C ILE A 554 15.40 -8.42 40.16
N GLY A 555 14.17 -8.27 39.65
CA GLY A 555 12.97 -8.83 40.28
C GLY A 555 13.06 -10.34 40.51
N VAL A 556 13.39 -11.09 39.44
CA VAL A 556 13.55 -12.56 39.51
C VAL A 556 14.63 -12.98 40.52
N TYR A 557 15.76 -12.27 40.58
CA TYR A 557 16.82 -12.61 41.51
C TYR A 557 16.51 -12.20 42.96
N THR A 558 15.84 -11.08 43.17
CA THR A 558 15.38 -10.69 44.51
C THR A 558 14.33 -11.66 45.06
N ASP A 559 13.48 -12.23 44.21
CA ASP A 559 12.50 -13.25 44.65
C ASP A 559 13.20 -14.54 45.12
N ARG A 560 14.41 -14.81 44.62
CA ARG A 560 15.24 -15.97 45.03
C ARG A 560 16.13 -15.68 46.23
N ASP A 561 16.36 -14.41 46.56
CA ASP A 561 17.17 -13.97 47.70
C ASP A 561 16.37 -12.99 48.58
N PRO A 562 15.63 -13.50 49.59
CA PRO A 562 14.82 -12.68 50.47
C PRO A 562 15.58 -11.57 51.20
N ALA A 563 16.90 -11.73 51.40
CA ALA A 563 17.73 -10.68 52.01
C ALA A 563 17.90 -9.47 51.08
N MET A 564 17.93 -9.69 49.76
CA MET A 564 18.00 -8.62 48.76
C MET A 564 16.64 -8.00 48.46
N ALA A 565 15.53 -8.74 48.58
CA ALA A 565 14.18 -8.23 48.33
C ALA A 565 13.85 -6.97 49.14
N LYS A 566 14.25 -6.92 50.42
CA LYS A 566 14.05 -5.73 51.26
C LYS A 566 14.98 -4.58 50.90
N LEU A 567 16.20 -4.89 50.47
CA LEU A 567 17.25 -3.90 50.22
C LEU A 567 17.15 -3.25 48.83
N LEU A 568 16.42 -3.87 47.91
CA LEU A 568 16.25 -3.43 46.52
C LEU A 568 14.78 -3.21 46.16
N ASP A 569 13.93 -2.99 47.16
CA ASP A 569 12.52 -2.63 46.95
C ASP A 569 12.43 -1.30 46.19
N LYS A 570 11.86 -1.34 44.98
CA LYS A 570 11.76 -0.17 44.08
C LYS A 570 11.06 1.05 44.72
N LYS A 571 10.17 0.82 45.69
CA LYS A 571 9.39 1.88 46.36
C LYS A 571 10.08 2.37 47.63
N LYS A 572 10.65 1.47 48.41
CA LYS A 572 11.25 1.79 49.72
C LYS A 572 12.72 2.18 49.63
N GLU A 573 13.48 1.55 48.73
CA GLU A 573 14.92 1.72 48.54
C GLU A 573 15.27 2.05 47.06
N PRO A 574 14.66 3.09 46.45
CA PRO A 574 14.83 3.39 45.03
C PRO A 574 16.29 3.67 44.64
N ALA A 575 17.07 4.25 45.54
CA ALA A 575 18.49 4.52 45.33
C ALA A 575 19.32 3.23 45.20
N ALA A 576 19.07 2.25 46.07
CA ALA A 576 19.76 0.97 46.04
C ALA A 576 19.41 0.18 44.78
N PHE A 577 18.12 0.17 44.41
CA PHE A 577 17.66 -0.43 43.15
C PHE A 577 18.35 0.23 41.93
N ALA A 578 18.34 1.56 41.86
CA ALA A 578 18.93 2.30 40.74
C ALA A 578 20.43 2.01 40.60
N ARG A 579 21.18 1.95 41.71
CA ARG A 579 22.62 1.61 41.70
C ARG A 579 22.88 0.21 41.17
N VAL A 580 22.08 -0.78 41.58
CA VAL A 580 22.21 -2.16 41.08
C VAL A 580 21.88 -2.24 39.59
N ALA A 581 20.77 -1.65 39.16
CA ALA A 581 20.38 -1.63 37.76
C ALA A 581 21.42 -0.95 36.88
N GLN A 582 22.00 0.16 37.33
CA GLN A 582 23.05 0.87 36.61
C GLN A 582 24.35 0.06 36.51
N ASP A 583 24.79 -0.62 37.58
CA ASP A 583 25.99 -1.48 37.53
C ASP A 583 25.77 -2.69 36.60
N MET A 584 24.59 -3.29 36.63
CA MET A 584 24.20 -4.36 35.70
C MET A 584 24.19 -3.87 34.25
N GLU A 585 23.53 -2.74 33.96
CA GLU A 585 23.47 -2.15 32.61
C GLU A 585 24.86 -1.85 32.05
N ARG A 586 25.75 -1.24 32.86
CA ARG A 586 27.15 -0.97 32.47
C ARG A 586 27.90 -2.25 32.16
N TYR A 587 27.74 -3.29 32.99
CA TYR A 587 28.37 -4.58 32.74
C TYR A 587 27.86 -5.23 31.45
N ILE A 588 26.54 -5.31 31.28
CA ILE A 588 25.91 -5.86 30.07
C ILE A 588 26.33 -5.11 28.82
N THR A 589 26.34 -3.78 28.85
CA THR A 589 26.77 -2.97 27.71
C THR A 589 28.24 -3.22 27.39
N SER A 590 29.09 -3.39 28.41
CA SER A 590 30.53 -3.66 28.20
C SER A 590 30.82 -4.99 27.48
N ILE A 591 29.99 -6.01 27.67
CA ILE A 591 30.20 -7.35 27.08
C ILE A 591 29.40 -7.57 25.79
N THR A 592 28.27 -6.89 25.62
CA THR A 592 27.43 -6.98 24.41
C THR A 592 27.76 -5.88 23.39
N GLY A 593 28.51 -4.85 23.79
CA GLY A 593 28.70 -3.62 23.03
C GLY A 593 27.41 -2.83 22.82
N GLY A 594 26.33 -3.15 23.55
CA GLY A 594 24.99 -2.59 23.31
C GLY A 594 24.35 -3.03 21.98
N LYS A 595 24.93 -4.02 21.28
CA LYS A 595 24.50 -4.42 19.93
C LYS A 595 23.50 -5.58 19.92
N ARG A 596 23.48 -6.40 20.98
CA ARG A 596 22.64 -7.59 21.14
C ARG A 596 22.06 -7.66 22.55
N GLU A 597 21.03 -8.48 22.71
CA GLU A 597 20.48 -8.80 24.02
C GLU A 597 21.47 -9.63 24.87
N PRO A 598 21.48 -9.42 26.20
CA PRO A 598 22.24 -10.26 27.12
C PRO A 598 21.62 -11.65 27.25
N THR A 599 22.46 -12.68 27.36
CA THR A 599 22.03 -14.04 27.72
C THR A 599 21.70 -14.15 29.20
N GLY A 600 20.97 -15.19 29.60
CA GLY A 600 20.65 -15.42 31.02
C GLY A 600 21.90 -15.60 31.91
N ALA A 601 22.98 -16.19 31.39
CA ALA A 601 24.24 -16.34 32.10
C ALA A 601 24.95 -14.99 32.31
N GLU A 602 24.92 -14.13 31.29
CA GLU A 602 25.46 -12.77 31.38
C GLU A 602 24.68 -11.90 32.36
N MET A 603 23.35 -12.09 32.43
CA MET A 603 22.50 -11.41 33.39
C MET A 603 22.74 -11.89 34.84
N ASP A 604 22.97 -13.18 35.05
CA ASP A 604 23.35 -13.75 36.36
C ASP A 604 24.71 -13.23 36.80
N ALA A 605 25.68 -13.15 35.87
CA ALA A 605 26.99 -12.56 36.13
C ALA A 605 26.89 -11.07 36.51
N ALA A 606 26.07 -10.30 35.79
CA ALA A 606 25.80 -8.90 36.07
C ALA A 606 25.21 -8.72 37.49
N TRP A 607 24.21 -9.55 37.83
CA TRP A 607 23.58 -9.53 39.15
C TRP A 607 24.57 -9.82 40.28
N ARG A 608 25.29 -10.95 40.20
CA ARG A 608 26.26 -11.36 41.23
C ARG A 608 27.35 -10.31 41.42
N ARG A 609 27.76 -9.65 40.35
CA ARG A 609 28.72 -8.54 40.38
C ARG A 609 28.16 -7.31 41.10
N ALA A 610 26.89 -6.98 40.88
CA ALA A 610 26.26 -5.80 41.46
C ALA A 610 25.99 -5.95 42.97
N ILE A 611 25.66 -7.17 43.43
CA ILE A 611 25.32 -7.42 44.85
C ILE A 611 26.44 -8.03 45.68
N MET A 612 27.62 -8.29 45.12
CA MET A 612 28.68 -8.99 45.84
C MET A 612 29.05 -8.30 47.15
N PRO A 613 29.35 -9.06 48.22
CA PRO A 613 29.86 -8.48 49.46
C PRO A 613 31.23 -7.87 49.21
N VAL A 614 31.43 -6.67 49.75
CA VAL A 614 32.72 -5.98 49.78
C VAL A 614 33.04 -5.61 51.21
N ALA A 615 34.33 -5.68 51.56
CA ALA A 615 34.79 -5.33 52.88
C ALA A 615 35.00 -3.81 52.95
N THR A 616 34.24 -3.15 53.83
CA THR A 616 34.49 -1.75 54.18
C THR A 616 35.38 -1.68 55.42
N PRO A 617 36.33 -0.72 55.51
CA PRO A 617 37.06 -0.47 56.74
C PRO A 617 36.06 -0.27 57.90
N GLY A 618 36.18 -1.09 58.95
CA GLY A 618 35.39 -0.88 60.16
C GLY A 618 35.74 0.46 60.79
N GLY A 619 34.78 1.06 61.53
CA GLY A 619 35.08 2.22 62.39
C GLY A 619 36.24 1.94 63.34
N TRP A 620 36.71 2.97 64.04
CA TRP A 620 37.93 3.11 64.89
C TRP A 620 38.61 1.82 65.43
N PHE A 621 37.89 0.73 65.73
CA PHE A 621 38.39 -0.56 66.19
C PHE A 621 38.67 -1.64 65.10
N GLY A 622 38.71 -1.28 63.82
CA GLY A 622 39.33 -2.12 62.77
C GLY A 622 38.59 -3.40 62.34
N SER A 623 37.36 -3.65 62.81
CA SER A 623 36.58 -4.81 62.39
C SER A 623 35.99 -4.63 60.99
N LYS A 624 36.52 -5.35 59.99
CA LYS A 624 35.96 -5.33 58.62
C LYS A 624 34.51 -5.81 58.63
N LYS A 625 33.61 -5.06 58.00
CA LYS A 625 32.21 -5.46 57.79
C LYS A 625 31.99 -5.72 56.31
N ASP A 626 31.38 -6.87 56.01
CA ASP A 626 30.93 -7.19 54.67
C ASP A 626 29.57 -6.53 54.44
N VAL A 627 29.52 -5.66 53.43
CA VAL A 627 28.28 -5.02 52.97
C VAL A 627 28.13 -5.25 51.47
N PRO A 628 26.89 -5.35 50.94
CA PRO A 628 26.70 -5.42 49.50
C PRO A 628 27.34 -4.22 48.80
N ARG A 629 28.00 -4.46 47.67
CA ARG A 629 28.76 -3.44 46.91
C ARG A 629 27.97 -2.16 46.64
N PHE A 630 26.69 -2.28 46.29
CA PHE A 630 25.83 -1.12 45.98
C PHE A 630 25.59 -0.17 47.17
N LYS A 631 25.89 -0.58 48.41
CA LYS A 631 25.77 0.25 49.62
C LYS A 631 27.02 1.07 49.94
N VAL A 632 28.12 0.89 49.22
CA VAL A 632 29.39 1.58 49.50
C VAL A 632 29.60 2.68 48.48
N ASP A 633 29.72 3.91 48.96
CA ASP A 633 30.13 5.05 48.16
C ASP A 633 31.66 5.22 48.30
N GLY A 634 32.43 4.90 47.26
CA GLY A 634 33.89 5.10 47.24
C GLY A 634 34.73 3.82 47.13
N THR A 635 35.95 3.85 47.67
CA THR A 635 36.92 2.76 47.57
C THR A 635 36.54 1.60 48.49
N TYR A 636 36.41 0.40 47.91
CA TYR A 636 36.12 -0.83 48.63
C TYR A 636 37.21 -1.87 48.35
N GLN A 637 37.49 -2.73 49.34
CA GLN A 637 38.39 -3.87 49.14
C GLN A 637 37.54 -5.10 48.82
N VAL A 638 37.82 -5.74 47.69
CA VAL A 638 37.25 -7.04 47.37
C VAL A 638 38.18 -8.13 47.88
N THR A 639 37.65 -9.01 48.74
CA THR A 639 38.36 -10.21 49.17
C THR A 639 38.46 -11.17 47.98
N VAL A 640 39.62 -11.20 47.32
CA VAL A 640 39.90 -12.11 46.21
C VAL A 640 40.44 -13.43 46.78
N PRO A 641 39.85 -14.59 46.48
CA PRO A 641 40.39 -15.88 46.89
C PRO A 641 41.85 -16.02 46.45
N ILE A 642 42.72 -16.56 47.31
CA ILE A 642 44.18 -16.59 47.10
C ILE A 642 44.54 -17.20 45.74
N ALA A 643 43.94 -18.35 45.39
CA ALA A 643 44.19 -19.02 44.11
C ALA A 643 43.81 -18.16 42.88
N VAL A 644 42.73 -17.38 42.99
CA VAL A 644 42.29 -16.46 41.93
C VAL A 644 43.20 -15.24 41.85
N ARG A 645 43.60 -14.71 43.01
CA ARG A 645 44.55 -13.59 43.13
C ARG A 645 45.89 -13.94 42.47
N GLU A 646 46.45 -15.11 42.76
CA GLU A 646 47.70 -15.57 42.15
C GLU A 646 47.59 -15.72 40.63
N ARG A 647 46.44 -16.19 40.12
CA ARG A 647 46.19 -16.28 38.69
C ARG A 647 46.11 -14.92 38.01
N ILE A 648 45.36 -13.97 38.60
CA ILE A 648 45.29 -12.59 38.11
C ILE A 648 46.68 -11.96 38.08
N ILE A 649 47.46 -12.13 39.14
CA ILE A 649 48.84 -11.65 39.21
C ILE A 649 49.68 -12.28 38.09
N ARG A 650 49.58 -13.59 37.86
CA ARG A 650 50.32 -14.29 36.79
C ARG A 650 49.96 -13.74 35.42
N THR A 651 48.67 -13.72 35.07
CA THR A 651 48.20 -13.20 33.78
C THR A 651 48.55 -11.72 33.58
N TRP A 652 48.54 -10.92 34.65
CA TRP A 652 48.96 -9.52 34.59
C TRP A 652 50.45 -9.40 34.28
N ARG A 653 51.29 -10.17 34.99
CA ARG A 653 52.75 -10.20 34.79
C ARG A 653 53.10 -10.63 33.37
N ASP A 654 52.43 -11.65 32.84
CA ASP A 654 52.64 -12.12 31.47
C ASP A 654 52.34 -11.02 30.43
N LYS A 655 51.33 -10.18 30.68
CA LYS A 655 50.94 -9.07 29.79
C LYS A 655 51.74 -7.78 29.98
N HIS A 656 52.32 -7.56 31.16
CA HIS A 656 52.99 -6.31 31.53
C HIS A 656 54.48 -6.53 31.86
N GLY A 657 55.13 -7.45 31.16
CA GLY A 657 56.59 -7.64 31.25
C GLY A 657 57.10 -7.97 32.65
N GLY A 658 56.33 -8.73 33.43
CA GLY A 658 56.70 -9.19 34.77
C GLY A 658 56.32 -8.23 35.92
N GLN A 659 55.76 -7.06 35.63
CA GLN A 659 55.34 -6.08 36.64
C GLN A 659 54.19 -6.59 37.52
N MET A 660 54.20 -6.28 38.81
CA MET A 660 53.07 -6.57 39.71
C MET A 660 51.89 -5.63 39.39
N PRO A 661 50.63 -6.12 39.44
CA PRO A 661 49.46 -5.25 39.34
C PRO A 661 49.43 -4.23 40.49
N PRO A 662 49.12 -2.95 40.20
CA PRO A 662 48.96 -1.93 41.24
C PRO A 662 47.88 -2.29 42.28
N ASP A 663 47.97 -1.68 43.46
CA ASP A 663 46.95 -1.85 44.50
C ASP A 663 45.55 -1.45 43.99
N GLY A 664 44.56 -2.30 44.26
CA GLY A 664 43.19 -2.16 43.73
C GLY A 664 42.93 -2.88 42.40
N VAL A 665 43.94 -3.00 41.52
CA VAL A 665 43.77 -3.60 40.18
C VAL A 665 43.42 -5.08 40.24
N ILE A 666 43.94 -5.80 41.23
CA ILE A 666 43.58 -7.22 41.45
C ILE A 666 42.09 -7.36 41.77
N GLY A 667 41.55 -6.43 42.58
CA GLY A 667 40.13 -6.38 42.91
C GLY A 667 39.30 -6.09 41.66
N ASP A 668 39.69 -5.08 40.88
CA ASP A 668 38.96 -4.70 39.66
C ASP A 668 38.97 -5.82 38.61
N LEU A 669 40.11 -6.47 38.38
CA LEU A 669 40.22 -7.62 37.47
C LEU A 669 39.41 -8.82 37.96
N TYR A 670 39.38 -9.04 39.27
CA TYR A 670 38.52 -10.07 39.86
C TYR A 670 37.05 -9.76 39.60
N ILE A 671 36.59 -8.52 39.82
CA ILE A 671 35.20 -8.13 39.55
C ILE A 671 34.87 -8.17 38.05
N GLN A 672 35.81 -7.83 37.18
CA GLN A 672 35.64 -7.91 35.72
C GLN A 672 35.54 -9.35 35.20
N GLY A 673 36.31 -10.28 35.79
CA GLY A 673 36.28 -11.69 35.42
C GLY A 673 35.21 -12.53 36.13
N LYS A 674 34.70 -12.08 37.28
CA LYS A 674 33.72 -12.82 38.08
C LYS A 674 32.41 -12.97 37.29
N GLY A 675 32.01 -14.22 37.05
CA GLY A 675 30.83 -14.56 36.26
C GLY A 675 31.06 -14.82 34.76
N ARG A 676 32.28 -14.61 34.23
CA ARG A 676 32.62 -15.03 32.86
C ARG A 676 32.94 -16.53 32.81
N PRO A 677 32.22 -17.36 32.02
CA PRO A 677 32.53 -18.78 31.87
C PRO A 677 33.97 -18.98 31.40
N GLY A 678 34.70 -19.92 32.02
CA GLY A 678 36.09 -20.24 31.66
C GLY A 678 37.13 -19.16 32.01
N PHE A 679 36.77 -18.06 32.67
CA PHE A 679 37.75 -17.04 33.06
C PHE A 679 38.61 -17.48 34.27
N TRP A 680 38.06 -18.38 35.10
CA TRP A 680 38.71 -18.89 36.32
C TRP A 680 39.03 -20.39 36.29
N GLU A 681 38.64 -21.07 35.20
CA GLU A 681 39.07 -22.43 34.86
C GLU A 681 40.36 -22.32 34.06
#